data_AF-A0A820IIH4-F1
#
_entry.id   AF-A0A820IIH4-F1
#
_cell.length_a   1.000
_cell.length_b   1.000
_cell.length_c   1.000
_cell.angle_alpha   90.00
_cell.angle_beta   90.00
_cell.angle_gamma   90.00
#
_symmetry.space_group_name_H-M   'P 1'
#
loop_
_entity.id
_entity.type
_entity.pdbx_description
1 polymer ?
#
loop_
_entity_poly.entity_id
_entity_poly.type
_entity_poly.pdbx_seq_one_letter_code
_entity_poly.pdbx_strand_id
1 'polypeptide(L)'
;MKKILYLVHYIVILFVLNIPSIENVDRSDFKTCEQSGFCRRQRKYKPDRSSYEIDLNTIKIVKSGHLRCLLLDNTKSHIKFKLDIFTLEHNSLRVKINERNPIRQRYEVKHSLVGEPKLVDMNITHLDGNQIQGSFGKAARFLLYVKPFRLDLFTNDMFVISVNSKHLFNFEHYRKKPQSNKTTTDNDSEDGMWEETFKTHKDSKPYGPSSIGVDVNFINFENVYGIPEHADAFSLRSTHDGDPYRLYNVDIFEYDLQNPMALYGSVPYMLAHNEHATVGFFWMNAAEGWIDVNYNKNLFSTATKPITDNIGIPEVTTHWMFEAGIFDGFFFMGPTSRDIFKQYTTITGAAPLPPLWAIAYHQCRWNYIDEDDVRGVLNGFEQHQIPLDVIWLDIEHTNGKRYFTWDLTKFPNPEKLQNDIALYRRKLVTISDPHIKKDDAYHIYSEAKARGYFVKTKDGQDYEGSCWPGSSMWLDFFNPNISQWYSQRYLLENYKGSTENLFLWNDMNEPSVFNGPEITFPKDLVHHGGWEDREVHNLYGMLQHMSTFQGLVNRSHGHVRPFLLTRSFFAGSQRTAAVWTGDNSAQWSHLKVTVPMLLSLSVTGFGFIGADVGGFFSNPDPKLLVRWYQAAAYQPFYREHAHTDTTRREPWLFGNDNTRLIRQSIEERYTYLPYWYTLFYKQERQGIPPMLPLWANFPKDKNTFKTEDSFMIGNGLLVYPVTDADTNQISIYFPGENTIWYDLRTFNSYKGSETVLINVNMESIPAYQLGGIIIPRRLRKRRSSMVALNDPITLIVTLDRYLEAKGELYMDDGYTYDYRRKRQLVYRRFIFKNNELRSKSLDTSSKFVTEAWIERIIIVGYPKKPNKVIINSGDKQATPLHSYQAATHTLVIRRPGPLVTSDWTLTIS
;
A
#
# COMPACT_ATOMS: atom_id res chain seq x y z
N MET A 1 -42.13 35.23 23.38
CA MET A 1 -41.85 33.97 22.64
C MET A 1 -40.67 34.06 21.67
N LYS A 2 -40.58 35.03 20.73
CA LYS A 2 -39.44 35.12 19.78
C LYS A 2 -38.04 35.32 20.43
N LYS A 3 -37.92 36.05 21.55
CA LYS A 3 -36.64 36.23 22.27
C LYS A 3 -36.14 34.97 23.00
N ILE A 4 -37.04 34.05 23.39
CA ILE A 4 -36.67 32.80 24.07
C ILE A 4 -36.17 31.77 23.04
N LEU A 5 -36.73 31.78 21.82
CA LEU A 5 -36.30 30.89 20.74
C LEU A 5 -34.87 31.21 20.26
N TYR A 6 -34.48 32.49 20.21
CA TYR A 6 -33.12 32.90 19.87
C TYR A 6 -32.10 32.54 20.95
N LEU A 7 -32.47 32.64 22.24
CA LEU A 7 -31.58 32.28 23.34
C LEU A 7 -31.35 30.77 23.41
N VAL A 8 -32.39 29.95 23.14
CA VAL A 8 -32.25 28.49 23.06
C VAL A 8 -31.42 28.08 21.83
N HIS A 9 -31.55 28.75 20.68
CA HIS A 9 -30.68 28.49 19.53
C HIS A 9 -29.21 28.84 19.80
N TYR A 10 -28.93 29.94 20.51
CA TYR A 10 -27.56 30.34 20.84
C TYR A 10 -26.91 29.43 21.90
N ILE A 11 -27.69 28.97 22.89
CA ILE A 11 -27.21 28.03 23.92
C ILE A 11 -27.00 26.63 23.33
N VAL A 12 -27.83 26.17 22.40
CA VAL A 12 -27.61 24.89 21.69
C VAL A 12 -26.38 24.96 20.78
N ILE A 13 -26.14 26.09 20.10
CA ILE A 13 -24.91 26.27 19.30
C ILE A 13 -23.66 26.34 20.21
N LEU A 14 -23.74 26.97 21.38
CA LEU A 14 -22.62 27.01 22.34
C LEU A 14 -22.35 25.66 23.04
N PHE A 15 -23.37 24.80 23.21
CA PHE A 15 -23.20 23.44 23.74
C PHE A 15 -22.73 22.43 22.68
N VAL A 16 -23.09 22.62 21.40
CA VAL A 16 -22.55 21.80 20.29
C VAL A 16 -21.10 22.17 19.96
N LEU A 17 -20.67 23.41 20.25
CA LEU A 17 -19.30 23.88 20.05
C LEU A 17 -18.34 23.62 21.23
N ASN A 18 -18.82 23.02 22.32
CA ASN A 18 -17.99 22.67 23.49
C ASN A 18 -18.23 21.23 23.97
N ILE A 19 -18.44 20.29 23.04
CA ILE A 19 -18.08 18.91 23.34
C ILE A 19 -16.55 18.88 23.20
N PRO A 20 -15.77 18.68 24.28
CA PRO A 20 -14.36 18.38 24.10
C PRO A 20 -14.31 17.16 23.18
N SER A 21 -13.72 17.32 22.00
CA SER A 21 -13.23 16.17 21.25
C SER A 21 -12.34 15.43 22.23
N ILE A 22 -12.80 14.28 22.71
CA ILE A 22 -11.90 13.33 23.34
C ILE A 22 -11.00 12.93 22.17
N GLU A 23 -9.82 13.57 22.08
CA GLU A 23 -8.76 13.10 21.20
C GLU A 23 -8.43 11.69 21.71
N ASN A 24 -8.66 10.67 20.87
CA ASN A 24 -8.42 9.29 21.28
C ASN A 24 -6.91 8.98 21.33
N VAL A 25 -6.12 9.72 20.53
CA VAL A 25 -4.65 9.73 20.58
C VAL A 25 -4.13 10.86 21.48
N ASP A 26 -3.14 10.58 22.34
CA ASP A 26 -2.37 11.64 23.01
C ASP A 26 -1.37 12.26 22.02
N ARG A 27 -1.79 13.33 21.35
CA ARG A 27 -0.96 14.04 20.37
C ARG A 27 0.33 14.59 20.97
N SER A 28 0.41 14.76 22.29
CA SER A 28 1.61 15.27 22.94
C SER A 28 2.79 14.29 22.85
N ASP A 29 2.53 12.99 22.65
CA ASP A 29 3.55 11.96 22.46
C ASP A 29 4.26 12.01 21.12
N PHE A 30 3.72 12.75 20.14
CA PHE A 30 4.25 12.81 18.78
C PHE A 30 4.63 14.25 18.42
N LYS A 31 5.78 14.43 17.77
CA LYS A 31 6.23 15.75 17.39
C LYS A 31 5.36 16.34 16.28
N THR A 32 5.02 17.62 16.45
CA THR A 32 4.69 18.54 15.36
C THR A 32 5.96 18.97 14.59
N CYS A 33 5.82 19.59 13.42
CA CYS A 33 6.98 20.07 12.66
C CYS A 33 7.77 21.13 13.44
N GLU A 34 7.11 21.99 14.21
CA GLU A 34 7.80 23.03 15.01
C GLU A 34 8.62 22.41 16.15
N GLN A 35 8.23 21.23 16.66
CA GLN A 35 8.98 20.48 17.68
C GLN A 35 10.09 19.60 17.09
N SER A 36 10.12 19.41 15.77
CA SER A 36 11.18 18.71 15.07
C SER A 36 12.20 19.73 14.55
N GLY A 37 13.38 19.79 15.17
CA GLY A 37 14.38 20.81 14.89
C GLY A 37 14.71 20.97 13.40
N PHE A 38 14.85 19.87 12.65
CA PHE A 38 15.16 19.96 11.22
C PHE A 38 13.95 20.37 10.38
N CYS A 39 12.73 19.90 10.71
CA CYS A 39 11.52 20.30 9.99
C CYS A 39 11.30 21.81 10.14
N ARG A 40 11.38 22.31 11.39
CA ARG A 40 11.31 23.74 11.70
C ARG A 40 12.30 24.56 10.89
N ARG A 41 13.57 24.13 10.79
CA ARG A 41 14.60 24.84 10.01
C ARG A 41 14.30 24.85 8.52
N GLN A 42 13.99 23.69 7.95
CA GLN A 42 13.70 23.57 6.52
C GLN A 42 12.43 24.34 6.15
N ARG A 43 11.36 24.26 6.96
CA ARG A 43 10.09 24.97 6.72
C ARG A 43 10.22 26.50 6.84
N LYS A 44 11.15 26.99 7.69
CA LYS A 44 11.51 28.42 7.80
C LYS A 44 12.46 28.89 6.69
N TYR A 45 13.15 27.99 5.99
CA TYR A 45 14.06 28.34 4.90
C TYR A 45 13.27 28.81 3.67
N LYS A 46 13.31 30.11 3.37
CA LYS A 46 12.62 30.75 2.25
C LYS A 46 13.50 31.81 1.59
N PRO A 47 14.55 31.42 0.84
CA PRO A 47 15.45 32.38 0.22
C PRO A 47 14.78 33.09 -0.95
N ASP A 48 15.13 34.35 -1.21
CA ASP A 48 14.68 35.06 -2.42
C ASP A 48 15.16 34.39 -3.71
N ARG A 49 16.36 33.78 -3.66
CA ARG A 49 16.97 33.02 -4.76
C ARG A 49 17.83 31.90 -4.21
N SER A 50 17.76 30.73 -4.85
CA SER A 50 18.64 29.59 -4.53
C SER A 50 20.11 29.94 -4.72
N SER A 51 20.95 29.57 -3.74
CA SER A 51 22.40 29.75 -3.76
C SER A 51 23.15 28.68 -4.56
N TYR A 52 22.43 27.65 -5.04
CA TYR A 52 23.03 26.49 -5.67
C TYR A 52 23.20 26.69 -7.17
N GLU A 53 24.40 26.44 -7.68
CA GLU A 53 24.76 26.62 -9.09
C GLU A 53 25.55 25.41 -9.62
N ILE A 54 25.34 25.03 -10.89
CA ILE A 54 26.10 23.94 -11.52
C ILE A 54 27.46 24.46 -12.00
N ASP A 55 28.52 23.73 -11.69
CA ASP A 55 29.85 23.99 -12.26
C ASP A 55 29.96 23.36 -13.66
N LEU A 56 29.74 24.18 -14.69
CA LEU A 56 29.76 23.75 -16.10
C LEU A 56 31.06 23.05 -16.51
N ASN A 57 32.20 23.41 -15.91
CA ASN A 57 33.50 22.81 -16.24
C ASN A 57 33.63 21.36 -15.75
N THR A 58 32.67 20.89 -14.96
CA THR A 58 32.70 19.56 -14.34
C THR A 58 31.70 18.59 -14.96
N ILE A 59 30.93 19.03 -15.95
CA ILE A 59 29.96 18.19 -16.66
C ILE A 59 30.71 17.08 -17.40
N LYS A 60 30.29 15.85 -17.14
CA LYS A 60 30.79 14.65 -17.80
C LYS A 60 29.62 13.73 -18.12
N ILE A 61 29.52 13.31 -19.37
CA ILE A 61 28.70 12.16 -19.76
C ILE A 61 29.57 10.92 -19.54
N VAL A 62 29.35 10.21 -18.45
CA VAL A 62 30.20 9.07 -18.02
C VAL A 62 29.93 7.84 -18.91
N LYS A 63 28.67 7.66 -19.28
CA LYS A 63 28.14 6.66 -20.21
C LYS A 63 26.85 7.20 -20.81
N SER A 64 26.33 6.55 -21.85
CA SER A 64 25.23 7.09 -22.67
C SER A 64 24.03 7.59 -21.85
N GLY A 65 23.71 6.99 -20.70
CA GLY A 65 22.61 7.41 -19.82
C GLY A 65 22.97 8.07 -18.50
N HIS A 66 24.19 8.61 -18.33
CA HIS A 66 24.67 9.13 -17.05
C HIS A 66 25.43 10.44 -17.20
N LEU A 67 24.79 11.53 -16.78
CA LEU A 67 25.39 12.85 -16.65
C LEU A 67 25.84 13.07 -15.21
N ARG A 68 27.07 13.56 -15.03
CA ARG A 68 27.65 13.90 -13.74
C ARG A 68 28.21 15.32 -13.78
N CYS A 69 27.96 16.11 -12.75
CA CYS A 69 28.58 17.41 -12.54
C CYS A 69 28.69 17.73 -11.04
N LEU A 70 29.28 18.88 -10.71
CA LEU A 70 29.25 19.44 -9.38
C LEU A 70 28.19 20.52 -9.25
N LEU A 71 27.59 20.57 -8.07
CA LEU A 71 26.74 21.64 -7.61
C LEU A 71 27.49 22.41 -6.51
N LEU A 72 27.52 23.74 -6.62
CA LEU A 72 28.22 24.65 -5.72
C LEU A 72 27.19 25.44 -4.91
N ASP A 73 27.30 25.44 -3.58
CA ASP A 73 26.58 26.41 -2.74
C ASP A 73 27.43 27.69 -2.64
N ASN A 74 26.99 28.74 -3.32
CA ASN A 74 27.75 29.99 -3.43
C ASN A 74 27.74 30.84 -2.15
N THR A 75 26.93 30.48 -1.13
CA THR A 75 26.84 31.20 0.14
C THR A 75 27.64 30.59 1.28
N LYS A 76 27.85 29.26 1.28
CA LYS A 76 28.61 28.53 2.31
C LYS A 76 30.04 28.27 1.85
N SER A 77 30.77 29.35 1.60
CA SER A 77 32.22 29.46 1.32
C SER A 77 32.92 28.21 0.76
N HIS A 78 32.39 27.59 -0.32
CA HIS A 78 32.98 26.48 -1.10
C HIS A 78 32.55 25.03 -0.80
N ILE A 79 31.42 24.75 -0.12
CA ILE A 79 30.88 23.38 -0.08
C ILE A 79 30.44 22.93 -1.49
N LYS A 80 30.86 21.71 -1.88
CA LYS A 80 30.56 21.12 -3.19
C LYS A 80 29.74 19.86 -3.02
N PHE A 81 28.73 19.70 -3.86
CA PHE A 81 27.91 18.49 -3.96
C PHE A 81 28.12 17.82 -5.32
N LYS A 82 28.03 16.50 -5.35
CA LYS A 82 28.00 15.69 -6.58
C LYS A 82 26.55 15.64 -7.03
N LEU A 83 26.28 16.00 -8.29
CA LEU A 83 25.00 15.84 -8.96
C LEU A 83 25.16 14.76 -10.04
N ASP A 84 24.43 13.67 -9.91
CA ASP A 84 24.36 12.59 -10.89
C ASP A 84 22.93 12.50 -11.43
N ILE A 85 22.76 12.54 -12.75
CA ILE A 85 21.48 12.38 -13.45
C ILE A 85 21.57 11.14 -14.34
N PHE A 86 20.62 10.22 -14.16
CA PHE A 86 20.54 8.95 -14.86
C PHE A 86 19.24 8.84 -15.65
N THR A 87 19.33 8.51 -16.93
CA THR A 87 18.17 8.13 -17.75
C THR A 87 17.99 6.63 -17.70
N LEU A 88 16.78 6.20 -17.37
CA LEU A 88 16.44 4.81 -17.08
C LEU A 88 15.41 4.27 -18.08
N GLU A 89 15.27 2.95 -18.13
CA GLU A 89 14.21 2.29 -18.90
C GLU A 89 12.81 2.82 -18.56
N HIS A 90 11.88 2.66 -19.50
CA HIS A 90 10.47 3.03 -19.34
C HIS A 90 10.24 4.53 -19.04
N ASN A 91 10.92 5.46 -19.71
CA ASN A 91 10.73 6.91 -19.52
C ASN A 91 10.93 7.36 -18.05
N SER A 92 11.94 6.82 -17.36
CA SER A 92 12.23 7.19 -15.97
C SER A 92 13.57 7.94 -15.86
N LEU A 93 13.66 8.85 -14.90
CA LEU A 93 14.88 9.60 -14.59
C LEU A 93 15.23 9.39 -13.12
N ARG A 94 16.51 9.28 -12.78
CA ARG A 94 16.99 9.30 -11.38
C ARG A 94 17.99 10.43 -11.20
N VAL A 95 17.84 11.19 -10.12
CA VAL A 95 18.73 12.30 -9.77
C VAL A 95 19.27 12.06 -8.37
N LYS A 96 20.59 12.06 -8.24
CA LYS A 96 21.27 11.94 -6.96
C LYS A 96 22.05 13.21 -6.66
N ILE A 97 21.89 13.75 -5.45
CA ILE A 97 22.73 14.82 -4.92
C ILE A 97 23.31 14.37 -3.58
N ASN A 98 24.64 14.38 -3.49
CA ASN A 98 25.38 13.98 -2.29
C ASN A 98 26.56 14.91 -2.04
N GLU A 99 27.04 15.01 -0.82
CA GLU A 99 28.24 15.78 -0.48
C GLU A 99 29.47 15.24 -1.23
N ARG A 100 30.31 16.15 -1.74
CA ARG A 100 31.53 15.73 -2.46
C ARG A 100 32.55 15.11 -1.50
N ASN A 101 32.79 15.78 -0.37
CA ASN A 101 33.80 15.46 0.63
C ASN A 101 33.22 15.57 2.05
N PRO A 102 32.24 14.73 2.43
CA PRO A 102 31.64 14.84 3.75
C PRO A 102 32.59 14.32 4.83
N ILE A 103 32.45 14.83 6.06
CA ILE A 103 33.18 14.31 7.22
C ILE A 103 32.71 12.91 7.65
N ARG A 104 31.50 12.52 7.22
CA ARG A 104 30.89 11.20 7.40
C ARG A 104 30.06 10.87 6.16
N GLN A 105 30.12 9.63 5.69
CA GLN A 105 29.30 9.21 4.56
C GLN A 105 27.81 9.42 4.87
N ARG A 106 27.03 9.86 3.88
CA ARG A 106 25.56 9.91 3.98
C ARG A 106 24.95 8.56 3.63
N TYR A 107 23.91 8.18 4.35
CA TYR A 107 23.20 6.94 4.08
C TYR A 107 22.55 6.96 2.69
N GLU A 108 22.70 5.86 1.96
CA GLU A 108 22.04 5.63 0.68
C GLU A 108 21.21 4.36 0.79
N VAL A 109 19.89 4.50 0.60
CA VAL A 109 18.95 3.38 0.66
C VAL A 109 19.22 2.42 -0.50
N LYS A 110 19.35 1.13 -0.21
CA LYS A 110 19.55 0.07 -1.22
C LYS A 110 18.41 -0.95 -1.25
N HIS A 111 17.82 -1.24 -0.08
CA HIS A 111 16.85 -2.32 0.10
C HIS A 111 15.53 -2.12 -0.67
N SER A 112 15.19 -0.88 -1.01
CA SER A 112 14.04 -0.58 -1.87
C SER A 112 14.21 -1.07 -3.30
N LEU A 113 15.45 -1.15 -3.82
CA LEU A 113 15.72 -1.54 -5.19
C LEU A 113 15.73 -3.07 -5.36
N VAL A 114 15.15 -3.59 -6.45
CA VAL A 114 15.29 -5.01 -6.83
C VAL A 114 16.64 -5.34 -7.49
N GLY A 115 17.42 -4.32 -7.80
CA GLY A 115 18.72 -4.39 -8.46
C GLY A 115 19.13 -3.02 -8.97
N GLU A 116 20.32 -2.92 -9.58
CA GLU A 116 20.75 -1.67 -10.18
C GLU A 116 19.82 -1.28 -11.35
N PRO A 117 19.24 -0.06 -11.33
CA PRO A 117 18.37 0.40 -12.40
C PRO A 117 19.10 0.39 -13.75
N LYS A 118 18.43 -0.15 -14.77
CA LYS A 118 18.97 -0.22 -16.12
C LYS A 118 18.97 1.16 -16.78
N LEU A 119 20.15 1.56 -17.24
CA LEU A 119 20.33 2.83 -17.93
C LEU A 119 19.95 2.71 -19.41
N VAL A 120 19.45 3.80 -19.97
CA VAL A 120 19.21 3.98 -21.41
C VAL A 120 19.89 5.24 -21.88
N ASP A 121 20.13 5.34 -23.18
CA ASP A 121 20.80 6.49 -23.78
C ASP A 121 20.07 7.80 -23.48
N MET A 122 20.87 8.81 -23.09
CA MET A 122 20.49 10.20 -22.92
C MET A 122 20.94 10.95 -24.17
N ASN A 123 20.00 11.62 -24.83
CA ASN A 123 20.31 12.45 -25.98
C ASN A 123 20.35 13.92 -25.55
N ILE A 124 21.54 14.51 -25.44
CA ILE A 124 21.69 15.94 -25.17
C ILE A 124 21.43 16.72 -26.47
N THR A 125 20.34 17.47 -26.49
CA THR A 125 19.92 18.25 -27.67
C THR A 125 20.44 19.67 -27.66
N HIS A 126 20.75 20.21 -26.48
CA HIS A 126 21.25 21.58 -26.33
C HIS A 126 22.09 21.70 -25.05
N LEU A 127 23.20 22.42 -25.12
CA LEU A 127 24.04 22.76 -23.97
C LEU A 127 24.66 24.14 -24.20
N ASP A 128 24.40 25.07 -23.28
CA ASP A 128 25.00 26.40 -23.28
C ASP A 128 25.43 26.83 -21.86
N GLY A 129 25.79 28.11 -21.69
CA GLY A 129 26.21 28.66 -20.39
C GLY A 129 25.10 28.76 -19.33
N ASN A 130 23.83 28.57 -19.71
CA ASN A 130 22.67 28.79 -18.86
C ASN A 130 21.90 27.49 -18.57
N GLN A 131 21.85 26.56 -19.52
CA GLN A 131 21.01 25.38 -19.46
C GLN A 131 21.55 24.17 -20.26
N ILE A 132 21.15 22.99 -19.80
CA ILE A 132 21.35 21.71 -20.51
C ILE A 132 19.98 21.11 -20.80
N GLN A 133 19.72 20.78 -22.06
CA GLN A 133 18.52 20.08 -22.48
C GLN A 133 18.88 18.67 -22.94
N GLY A 134 18.13 17.69 -22.45
CA GLY A 134 18.25 16.32 -22.94
C GLY A 134 16.91 15.63 -23.06
N SER A 135 16.86 14.57 -23.86
CA SER A 135 15.71 13.69 -24.00
C SER A 135 16.08 12.25 -23.67
N PHE A 136 15.07 11.48 -23.26
CA PHE A 136 15.22 10.08 -22.87
C PHE A 136 13.91 9.31 -23.08
N GLY A 137 14.05 8.00 -23.27
CA GLY A 137 12.91 7.15 -23.61
C GLY A 137 12.24 7.60 -24.91
N LYS A 138 10.92 7.43 -25.01
CA LYS A 138 10.18 7.72 -26.25
C LYS A 138 9.64 9.14 -26.34
N ALA A 139 9.44 9.81 -25.20
CA ALA A 139 8.71 11.07 -25.16
C ALA A 139 9.03 11.97 -23.96
N ALA A 140 10.07 11.65 -23.18
CA ALA A 140 10.44 12.44 -22.01
C ALA A 140 11.65 13.33 -22.32
N ARG A 141 11.65 14.54 -21.77
CA ARG A 141 12.79 15.46 -21.85
C ARG A 141 12.98 16.20 -20.53
N PHE A 142 14.20 16.65 -20.31
CA PHE A 142 14.56 17.47 -19.17
C PHE A 142 15.25 18.76 -19.61
N LEU A 143 15.12 19.79 -18.80
CA LEU A 143 15.84 21.04 -18.88
C LEU A 143 16.48 21.34 -17.53
N LEU A 144 17.81 21.37 -17.51
CA LEU A 144 18.61 21.58 -16.32
C LEU A 144 19.23 22.98 -16.38
N TYR A 145 18.75 23.89 -15.53
CA TYR A 145 19.26 25.24 -15.40
C TYR A 145 20.50 25.28 -14.51
N VAL A 146 21.47 26.12 -14.89
CA VAL A 146 22.78 26.22 -14.26
C VAL A 146 22.75 27.18 -13.07
N LYS A 147 22.13 28.37 -13.23
CA LYS A 147 22.19 29.48 -12.25
C LYS A 147 20.86 30.24 -12.13
N PRO A 148 20.02 29.97 -11.11
CA PRO A 148 20.21 28.93 -10.09
C PRO A 148 19.92 27.52 -10.64
N PHE A 149 20.39 26.51 -9.92
CA PHE A 149 20.06 25.11 -10.17
C PHE A 149 18.54 24.89 -10.14
N ARG A 150 18.00 24.34 -11.23
CA ARG A 150 16.60 23.92 -11.36
C ARG A 150 16.51 22.83 -12.40
N LEU A 151 15.63 21.85 -12.20
CA LEU A 151 15.37 20.77 -13.15
C LEU A 151 13.90 20.75 -13.54
N ASP A 152 13.61 20.96 -14.81
CA ASP A 152 12.27 20.90 -15.37
C ASP A 152 12.11 19.66 -16.24
N LEU A 153 11.00 18.94 -16.06
CA LEU A 153 10.71 17.68 -16.72
C LEU A 153 9.42 17.76 -17.54
N PHE A 154 9.45 17.14 -18.71
CA PHE A 154 8.36 17.16 -19.66
C PHE A 154 8.06 15.75 -20.18
N THR A 155 6.79 15.46 -20.44
CA THR A 155 6.32 14.22 -21.07
C THR A 155 5.37 14.56 -22.21
N ASN A 156 5.61 14.05 -23.42
CA ASN A 156 4.88 14.45 -24.62
C ASN A 156 4.78 15.99 -24.77
N ASP A 157 5.90 16.69 -24.52
CA ASP A 157 6.03 18.15 -24.48
C ASP A 157 5.20 18.92 -23.43
N MET A 158 4.37 18.23 -22.63
CA MET A 158 3.72 18.81 -21.47
C MET A 158 4.73 19.01 -20.34
N PHE A 159 4.80 20.22 -19.78
CA PHE A 159 5.57 20.51 -18.58
C PHE A 159 4.87 19.92 -17.36
N VAL A 160 5.52 19.00 -16.64
CA VAL A 160 4.84 18.19 -15.63
C VAL A 160 5.48 18.23 -14.24
N ILE A 161 6.79 18.36 -14.14
CA ILE A 161 7.49 18.42 -12.85
C ILE A 161 8.59 19.46 -12.91
N SER A 162 8.73 20.26 -11.85
CA SER A 162 9.84 21.18 -11.66
C SER A 162 10.47 20.99 -10.28
N VAL A 163 11.78 20.82 -10.24
CA VAL A 163 12.56 20.67 -9.01
C VAL A 163 13.32 21.97 -8.74
N ASN A 164 13.20 22.48 -7.52
CA ASN A 164 13.83 23.72 -7.06
C ASN A 164 13.35 25.00 -7.76
N SER A 165 12.09 25.03 -8.24
CA SER A 165 11.51 26.24 -8.84
C SER A 165 11.03 27.28 -7.82
N LYS A 166 10.82 26.88 -6.56
CA LYS A 166 10.55 27.78 -5.42
C LYS A 166 11.81 28.07 -4.60
N HIS A 167 12.98 27.62 -5.07
CA HIS A 167 14.27 27.88 -4.45
C HIS A 167 14.45 27.27 -3.04
N LEU A 168 13.70 26.22 -2.72
CA LEU A 168 13.73 25.59 -1.39
C LEU A 168 14.76 24.47 -1.27
N PHE A 169 15.59 24.22 -2.30
CA PHE A 169 16.70 23.28 -2.18
C PHE A 169 17.68 23.79 -1.11
N ASN A 170 17.79 23.05 -0.01
CA ASN A 170 18.68 23.35 1.10
C ASN A 170 19.27 22.07 1.67
N PHE A 171 20.58 21.93 1.52
CA PHE A 171 21.33 20.76 1.93
C PHE A 171 22.23 21.15 3.12
N GLU A 172 21.86 20.72 4.32
CA GLU A 172 22.67 20.93 5.53
C GLU A 172 23.85 19.94 5.53
N HIS A 173 25.07 20.43 5.28
CA HIS A 173 26.27 19.58 5.25
C HIS A 173 26.69 19.16 6.67
N TYR A 174 27.26 17.96 6.79
CA TYR A 174 27.82 17.51 8.07
C TYR A 174 28.95 18.44 8.52
N ARG A 175 28.91 18.89 9.77
CA ARG A 175 29.90 19.82 10.35
C ARG A 175 30.23 19.46 11.80
N LYS A 176 31.41 19.87 12.26
CA LYS A 176 31.81 19.73 13.68
C LYS A 176 31.17 20.83 14.51
N LYS A 177 30.84 20.53 15.76
CA LYS A 177 30.33 21.53 16.71
C LYS A 177 31.37 22.65 16.92
N PRO A 178 31.01 23.93 16.72
CA PRO A 178 31.92 25.04 17.00
C PRO A 178 32.39 24.99 18.45
N GLN A 179 33.69 25.21 18.70
CA GLN A 179 34.20 25.38 20.05
C GLN A 179 33.79 26.77 20.56
N SER A 180 33.25 26.86 21.78
CA SER A 180 32.60 28.05 22.36
C SER A 180 33.52 29.25 22.67
N ASN A 181 34.65 29.39 22.00
CA ASN A 181 35.61 30.48 22.22
C ASN A 181 35.85 31.26 20.92
N LYS A 182 34.93 32.17 20.62
CA LYS A 182 35.20 33.47 19.96
C LYS A 182 33.93 34.31 20.02
N THR A 183 34.06 35.53 20.54
CA THR A 183 33.13 36.64 20.35
C THR A 183 32.93 36.87 18.85
N THR A 184 31.90 36.27 18.28
CA THR A 184 31.38 36.58 16.96
C THR A 184 29.90 36.90 17.10
N THR A 185 29.54 38.08 16.62
CA THR A 185 28.20 38.67 16.59
C THR A 185 27.28 38.02 15.55
N ASP A 186 27.33 36.70 15.40
CA ASP A 186 26.42 35.95 14.54
C ASP A 186 25.67 34.90 15.38
N ASN A 187 24.37 34.79 15.13
CA ASN A 187 23.27 34.08 15.82
C ASN A 187 23.45 32.60 16.26
N ASP A 188 24.66 32.12 16.56
CA ASP A 188 25.01 30.72 16.90
C ASP A 188 24.47 30.20 18.26
N SER A 189 23.42 30.80 18.82
CA SER A 189 22.54 30.12 19.80
C SER A 189 21.40 29.39 19.05
N GLU A 190 21.72 28.50 18.11
CA GLU A 190 20.74 27.95 17.17
C GLU A 190 20.00 26.73 17.73
N ASP A 191 18.85 26.99 18.37
CA ASP A 191 17.90 26.00 18.87
C ASP A 191 17.58 24.89 17.84
N GLY A 192 17.80 23.63 18.23
CA GLY A 192 17.53 22.43 17.43
C GLY A 192 18.64 22.01 16.45
N MET A 193 19.79 22.69 16.40
CA MET A 193 20.91 22.29 15.51
C MET A 193 21.81 21.18 16.07
N TRP A 194 21.97 21.12 17.39
CA TRP A 194 22.78 20.11 18.08
C TRP A 194 21.89 19.23 18.94
N GLU A 195 22.24 18.99 20.21
CA GLU A 195 21.44 18.20 21.12
C GLU A 195 20.00 18.73 21.18
N GLU A 196 19.02 17.82 21.14
CA GLU A 196 17.59 18.15 21.12
C GLU A 196 16.89 17.29 22.17
N THR A 197 15.91 17.85 22.88
CA THR A 197 15.17 17.13 23.91
C THR A 197 13.69 17.13 23.57
N PHE A 198 13.09 15.95 23.56
CA PHE A 198 11.66 15.77 23.43
C PHE A 198 11.15 14.97 24.63
N LYS A 199 10.24 15.59 25.40
CA LYS A 199 9.84 15.12 26.73
C LYS A 199 11.07 14.84 27.60
N THR A 200 11.34 13.58 27.90
CA THR A 200 12.44 13.15 28.78
C THR A 200 13.65 12.62 28.01
N HIS A 201 13.53 12.48 26.68
CA HIS A 201 14.55 11.87 25.84
C HIS A 201 15.42 12.94 25.21
N LYS A 202 16.73 12.85 25.46
CA LYS A 202 17.74 13.75 24.90
C LYS A 202 18.49 13.06 23.77
N ASP A 203 18.23 13.53 22.55
CA ASP A 203 19.02 13.22 21.37
C ASP A 203 20.37 13.95 21.44
N SER A 204 21.48 13.20 21.33
CA SER A 204 22.83 13.79 21.34
C SER A 204 23.26 14.43 20.02
N LYS A 205 22.65 14.05 18.89
CA LYS A 205 22.90 14.60 17.55
C LYS A 205 24.40 14.85 17.25
N PRO A 206 25.26 13.81 17.30
CA PRO A 206 26.72 13.95 17.30
C PRO A 206 27.29 14.62 16.02
N TYR A 207 26.55 14.58 14.91
CA TYR A 207 26.97 15.16 13.62
C TYR A 207 26.22 16.46 13.26
N GLY A 208 25.40 16.99 14.18
CA GLY A 208 24.69 18.26 14.00
C GLY A 208 23.60 18.20 12.92
N PRO A 209 23.34 19.31 12.21
CA PRO A 209 22.33 19.38 11.16
C PRO A 209 22.77 18.62 9.90
N SER A 210 21.88 17.78 9.36
CA SER A 210 22.14 16.94 8.19
C SER A 210 20.98 16.89 7.20
N SER A 211 19.96 17.71 7.39
CA SER A 211 18.71 17.59 6.64
C SER A 211 18.83 18.11 5.21
N ILE A 212 17.92 17.63 4.36
CA ILE A 212 17.79 18.05 2.97
C ILE A 212 16.34 18.48 2.75
N GLY A 213 16.15 19.73 2.33
CA GLY A 213 14.90 20.30 1.86
C GLY A 213 14.94 20.47 0.35
N VAL A 214 13.84 20.22 -0.35
CA VAL A 214 13.69 20.51 -1.80
C VAL A 214 12.22 20.65 -2.19
N ASP A 215 11.91 21.64 -3.02
CA ASP A 215 10.61 21.71 -3.65
C ASP A 215 10.54 20.88 -4.95
N VAL A 216 9.46 20.10 -5.08
CA VAL A 216 9.16 19.32 -6.29
C VAL A 216 7.70 19.62 -6.67
N ASN A 217 7.53 20.46 -7.68
CA ASN A 217 6.22 21.01 -8.03
C ASN A 217 5.65 20.26 -9.23
N PHE A 218 4.38 19.88 -9.14
CA PHE A 218 3.63 19.21 -10.20
C PHE A 218 2.86 20.24 -11.02
N ILE A 219 3.28 20.43 -12.27
CA ILE A 219 2.79 21.47 -13.18
C ILE A 219 1.71 20.90 -14.09
N ASN A 220 0.63 21.63 -14.34
CA ASN A 220 -0.60 21.16 -15.00
C ASN A 220 -1.42 20.13 -14.19
N PHE A 221 -1.26 20.10 -12.88
CA PHE A 221 -1.98 19.18 -12.00
C PHE A 221 -2.73 19.92 -10.89
N GLU A 222 -3.88 19.39 -10.51
CA GLU A 222 -4.72 19.91 -9.42
C GLU A 222 -4.84 18.94 -8.24
N ASN A 223 -4.33 17.71 -8.39
CA ASN A 223 -4.46 16.64 -7.42
C ASN A 223 -3.16 15.84 -7.38
N VAL A 224 -2.72 15.53 -6.16
CA VAL A 224 -1.63 14.60 -5.87
C VAL A 224 -2.10 13.52 -4.89
N TYR A 225 -1.46 12.36 -4.96
CA TYR A 225 -1.81 11.15 -4.22
C TYR A 225 -0.54 10.43 -3.74
N GLY A 226 -0.68 9.50 -2.81
CA GLY A 226 0.40 8.66 -2.34
C GLY A 226 0.90 9.08 -0.96
N ILE A 227 2.21 9.01 -0.77
CA ILE A 227 2.90 9.23 0.52
C ILE A 227 2.25 8.56 1.73
N PRO A 228 1.74 7.30 1.64
CA PRO A 228 1.19 6.64 2.81
C PRO A 228 2.27 6.41 3.89
N GLU A 229 1.91 6.24 5.16
CA GLU A 229 0.56 5.99 5.65
C GLU A 229 -0.04 7.12 6.50
N HIS A 230 -1.24 7.57 6.12
CA HIS A 230 -2.01 8.59 6.83
C HIS A 230 -3.50 8.23 6.80
N ALA A 231 -4.19 8.45 7.91
CA ALA A 231 -5.64 8.30 8.00
C ALA A 231 -6.36 9.53 7.42
N ASP A 232 -6.10 9.84 6.15
CA ASP A 232 -6.54 11.08 5.50
C ASP A 232 -7.20 10.83 4.12
N ALA A 233 -7.63 11.91 3.46
CA ALA A 233 -8.18 11.91 2.12
C ALA A 233 -7.21 11.31 1.08
N PHE A 234 -7.76 10.63 0.08
CA PHE A 234 -6.97 10.00 -0.97
C PHE A 234 -6.25 11.02 -1.84
N SER A 235 -6.96 12.08 -2.25
CA SER A 235 -6.33 13.27 -2.82
C SER A 235 -5.82 14.12 -1.67
N LEU A 236 -4.50 14.25 -1.57
CA LEU A 236 -3.84 14.85 -0.41
C LEU A 236 -4.34 16.28 -0.17
N ARG A 237 -4.68 16.61 1.07
CA ARG A 237 -5.09 17.98 1.44
C ARG A 237 -3.90 18.95 1.45
N SER A 238 -4.22 20.24 1.39
CA SER A 238 -3.24 21.31 1.60
C SER A 238 -2.73 21.29 3.04
N THR A 239 -1.43 21.53 3.23
CA THR A 239 -0.79 21.62 4.55
C THR A 239 -0.53 23.08 4.97
N HIS A 240 -1.03 24.06 4.19
CA HIS A 240 -0.84 25.50 4.43
C HIS A 240 -1.16 25.93 5.87
N ASP A 241 -2.29 25.46 6.39
CA ASP A 241 -2.85 25.87 7.69
C ASP A 241 -2.50 24.90 8.84
N GLY A 242 -1.58 23.96 8.63
CA GLY A 242 -1.29 22.90 9.60
C GLY A 242 0.11 22.32 9.49
N ASP A 243 0.29 21.12 10.05
CA ASP A 243 1.55 20.38 9.90
C ASP A 243 1.69 19.77 8.49
N PRO A 244 2.92 19.61 7.98
CA PRO A 244 3.19 18.82 6.78
C PRO A 244 2.84 17.34 7.01
N TYR A 245 2.63 16.58 5.94
CA TYR A 245 2.55 15.11 6.04
C TYR A 245 3.88 14.57 6.57
N ARG A 246 3.81 13.76 7.63
CA ARG A 246 4.99 13.17 8.26
C ARG A 246 5.17 11.73 7.80
N LEU A 247 6.41 11.36 7.47
CA LEU A 247 6.84 10.00 7.14
C LEU A 247 7.86 9.54 8.19
N TYR A 248 7.35 8.89 9.23
CA TYR A 248 8.14 8.34 10.33
C TYR A 248 7.36 7.19 10.94
N ASN A 249 7.81 5.96 10.72
CA ASN A 249 7.08 4.78 11.15
C ASN A 249 6.97 4.77 12.68
N VAL A 250 5.76 4.93 13.22
CA VAL A 250 5.51 4.98 14.66
C VAL A 250 4.25 4.23 15.02
N ASP A 251 4.22 3.74 16.26
CA ASP A 251 3.07 3.08 16.84
C ASP A 251 2.11 4.12 17.42
N ILE A 252 1.05 4.46 16.69
CA ILE A 252 0.06 5.43 17.13
C ILE A 252 -1.19 4.70 17.65
N PHE A 253 -1.26 4.59 18.97
CA PHE A 253 -2.43 4.08 19.67
C PHE A 253 -3.67 4.96 19.39
N GLU A 254 -4.79 4.31 19.05
CA GLU A 254 -6.08 4.95 18.76
C GLU A 254 -5.98 6.16 17.81
N TYR A 255 -5.26 6.00 16.69
CA TYR A 255 -4.97 7.10 15.77
C TYR A 255 -6.23 7.89 15.33
N ASP A 256 -6.08 9.21 15.32
CA ASP A 256 -7.11 10.14 14.83
C ASP A 256 -7.22 10.11 13.30
N LEU A 257 -8.36 10.59 12.79
CA LEU A 257 -8.62 10.71 11.36
C LEU A 257 -8.34 12.12 10.82
N GLN A 258 -8.28 12.23 9.50
CA GLN A 258 -8.17 13.46 8.73
C GLN A 258 -7.05 14.38 9.24
N ASN A 259 -5.85 13.82 9.40
CA ASN A 259 -4.68 14.56 9.84
C ASN A 259 -3.39 14.02 9.19
N PRO A 260 -2.32 14.83 9.16
CA PRO A 260 -1.06 14.49 8.49
C PRO A 260 -0.06 13.74 9.39
N MET A 261 -0.46 13.26 10.58
CA MET A 261 0.43 12.53 11.49
C MET A 261 0.87 11.21 10.86
N ALA A 262 2.15 10.87 11.03
CA ALA A 262 2.67 9.59 10.54
C ALA A 262 1.96 8.42 11.21
N LEU A 263 1.83 7.30 10.50
CA LEU A 263 1.37 6.03 11.08
C LEU A 263 2.51 4.99 10.99
N TYR A 264 2.18 3.74 10.72
CA TYR A 264 3.07 2.60 10.92
C TYR A 264 4.07 2.39 9.79
N GLY A 265 3.75 2.85 8.58
CA GLY A 265 4.57 2.70 7.39
C GLY A 265 4.76 3.99 6.59
N SER A 266 5.82 4.02 5.78
CA SER A 266 6.21 5.21 5.03
C SER A 266 6.63 4.85 3.62
N VAL A 267 5.99 5.45 2.61
CA VAL A 267 6.40 5.29 1.20
C VAL A 267 6.55 6.68 0.59
N PRO A 268 7.78 7.22 0.47
CA PRO A 268 8.02 8.59 0.01
C PRO A 268 7.85 8.75 -1.51
N TYR A 269 6.68 8.36 -2.01
CA TYR A 269 6.30 8.32 -3.42
C TYR A 269 4.96 9.05 -3.61
N MET A 270 4.98 10.09 -4.44
CA MET A 270 3.81 10.88 -4.80
C MET A 270 3.49 10.77 -6.28
N LEU A 271 2.22 10.70 -6.61
CA LEU A 271 1.70 10.70 -7.98
C LEU A 271 0.88 11.96 -8.23
N ALA A 272 0.90 12.45 -9.47
CA ALA A 272 -0.02 13.48 -9.94
C ALA A 272 -0.74 13.00 -11.21
N HIS A 273 -2.03 13.32 -11.32
CA HIS A 273 -2.89 12.84 -12.41
C HIS A 273 -3.73 13.97 -13.01
N ASN A 274 -3.79 14.02 -14.33
CA ASN A 274 -4.72 14.81 -15.12
C ASN A 274 -5.18 14.01 -16.37
N GLU A 275 -6.03 14.62 -17.20
CA GLU A 275 -6.61 13.97 -18.40
C GLU A 275 -5.59 13.49 -19.45
N HIS A 276 -4.38 14.03 -19.40
CA HIS A 276 -3.34 13.86 -20.42
C HIS A 276 -2.17 13.00 -19.96
N ALA A 277 -1.87 13.04 -18.65
CA ALA A 277 -0.72 12.37 -18.08
C ALA A 277 -0.95 11.97 -16.62
N THR A 278 -0.32 10.87 -16.24
CA THR A 278 0.00 10.51 -14.86
C THR A 278 1.51 10.54 -14.72
N VAL A 279 2.02 11.22 -13.70
CA VAL A 279 3.46 11.31 -13.40
C VAL A 279 3.70 10.97 -11.94
N GLY A 280 4.95 10.68 -11.58
CA GLY A 280 5.29 10.35 -10.21
C GLY A 280 6.69 10.79 -9.80
N PHE A 281 6.86 11.09 -8.52
CA PHE A 281 8.13 11.42 -7.89
C PHE A 281 8.31 10.58 -6.63
N PHE A 282 9.38 9.77 -6.61
CA PHE A 282 9.77 8.93 -5.48
C PHE A 282 11.12 9.38 -4.94
N TRP A 283 11.17 9.91 -3.73
CA TRP A 283 12.43 10.21 -3.04
C TRP A 283 12.81 9.03 -2.15
N MET A 284 13.78 8.25 -2.58
CA MET A 284 14.25 7.07 -1.86
C MET A 284 15.09 7.43 -0.62
N ASN A 285 14.43 7.88 0.46
CA ASN A 285 15.05 8.28 1.72
C ASN A 285 14.35 7.63 2.93
N ALA A 286 15.13 7.03 3.83
CA ALA A 286 14.66 6.24 4.96
C ALA A 286 14.62 7.00 6.30
N ALA A 287 15.15 8.23 6.32
CA ALA A 287 15.08 9.09 7.49
C ALA A 287 13.66 9.60 7.75
N GLU A 288 13.44 10.27 8.88
CA GLU A 288 12.22 11.04 9.12
C GLU A 288 12.02 12.07 8.00
N GLY A 289 10.82 12.09 7.42
CA GLY A 289 10.42 12.99 6.34
C GLY A 289 9.20 13.86 6.70
N TRP A 290 9.17 15.08 6.19
CA TRP A 290 8.03 16.00 6.26
C TRP A 290 7.75 16.58 4.87
N ILE A 291 6.48 16.62 4.46
CA ILE A 291 6.09 17.00 3.11
C ILE A 291 4.95 18.03 3.17
N ASP A 292 5.27 19.27 2.84
CA ASP A 292 4.25 20.30 2.63
C ASP A 292 3.62 20.10 1.25
N VAL A 293 2.30 20.30 1.14
CA VAL A 293 1.52 20.25 -0.10
C VAL A 293 0.65 21.49 -0.16
N ASN A 294 0.75 22.28 -1.23
CA ASN A 294 -0.08 23.47 -1.43
C ASN A 294 -0.60 23.53 -2.87
N TYR A 295 -1.81 24.07 -3.01
CA TYR A 295 -2.52 24.14 -4.29
C TYR A 295 -2.67 25.59 -4.75
N ASN A 296 -2.04 25.94 -5.87
CA ASN A 296 -2.15 27.28 -6.44
C ASN A 296 -3.17 27.28 -7.59
N LYS A 297 -4.34 27.89 -7.34
CA LYS A 297 -5.34 28.17 -8.38
C LYS A 297 -5.18 29.61 -8.86
N ASN A 298 -4.36 29.85 -9.88
CA ASN A 298 -4.25 31.19 -10.45
C ASN A 298 -5.52 31.53 -11.27
N LEU A 299 -6.52 32.15 -10.63
CA LEU A 299 -7.61 32.87 -11.30
C LEU A 299 -7.13 34.27 -11.70
N PHE A 300 -6.96 34.48 -13.01
CA PHE A 300 -6.85 35.76 -13.75
C PHE A 300 -5.93 36.88 -13.19
N SER A 301 -4.84 37.15 -13.93
CA SER A 301 -3.93 38.29 -13.75
C SER A 301 -4.55 39.63 -14.20
N THR A 302 -4.44 40.67 -13.39
CA THR A 302 -4.40 42.06 -13.86
C THR A 302 -3.10 42.30 -14.64
N ALA A 303 -3.22 43.11 -15.69
CA ALA A 303 -2.21 43.34 -16.71
C ALA A 303 -0.89 43.91 -16.17
N THR A 304 0.22 43.48 -16.80
CA THR A 304 1.62 44.00 -16.79
C THR A 304 2.70 43.10 -16.15
N LYS A 305 3.00 41.93 -16.75
CA LYS A 305 4.32 41.26 -16.60
C LYS A 305 4.75 40.51 -17.89
N PRO A 306 6.07 40.34 -18.15
CA PRO A 306 6.59 39.78 -19.40
C PRO A 306 6.32 38.27 -19.54
N ILE A 307 6.24 37.82 -20.78
CA ILE A 307 5.95 36.44 -21.21
C ILE A 307 7.14 35.52 -20.85
N THR A 308 7.19 35.02 -19.61
CA THR A 308 7.95 33.82 -19.19
C THR A 308 7.33 33.10 -18.00
N ASP A 309 6.32 33.68 -17.35
CA ASP A 309 5.53 33.03 -16.31
C ASP A 309 4.25 32.45 -16.93
N ASN A 310 4.04 31.14 -16.79
CA ASN A 310 2.81 30.45 -17.18
C ASN A 310 1.64 30.89 -16.30
N ILE A 311 1.11 32.09 -16.54
CA ILE A 311 -0.05 32.64 -15.86
C ILE A 311 -1.27 31.77 -16.20
N GLY A 312 -1.84 31.10 -15.19
CA GLY A 312 -3.10 30.34 -15.30
C GLY A 312 -2.98 28.81 -15.39
N ILE A 313 -1.77 28.24 -15.32
CA ILE A 313 -1.60 26.78 -15.26
C ILE A 313 -1.78 26.28 -13.81
N PRO A 314 -2.60 25.25 -13.54
CA PRO A 314 -2.72 24.67 -12.21
C PRO A 314 -1.38 24.06 -11.76
N GLU A 315 -1.00 24.36 -10.52
CA GLU A 315 0.26 23.91 -9.92
C GLU A 315 -0.03 23.35 -8.52
N VAL A 316 0.47 22.15 -8.25
CA VAL A 316 0.62 21.63 -6.89
C VAL A 316 2.08 21.82 -6.48
N THR A 317 2.33 22.68 -5.51
CA THR A 317 3.67 22.88 -4.96
C THR A 317 3.88 21.96 -3.78
N THR A 318 5.02 21.27 -3.74
CA THR A 318 5.37 20.41 -2.60
C THR A 318 6.77 20.70 -2.11
N HIS A 319 6.99 20.61 -0.79
CA HIS A 319 8.30 20.81 -0.17
C HIS A 319 8.63 19.63 0.73
N TRP A 320 9.63 18.86 0.32
CA TRP A 320 10.04 17.62 0.94
C TRP A 320 11.27 17.88 1.81
N MET A 321 11.23 17.45 3.06
CA MET A 321 12.24 17.73 4.06
C MET A 321 12.60 16.42 4.78
N PHE A 322 13.81 15.92 4.58
CA PHE A 322 14.29 14.70 5.25
C PHE A 322 15.45 15.00 6.18
N GLU A 323 15.48 14.36 7.35
CA GLU A 323 16.47 14.63 8.40
C GLU A 323 17.91 14.30 8.00
N ALA A 324 18.10 13.25 7.19
CA ALA A 324 19.41 12.74 6.83
C ALA A 324 19.39 12.02 5.47
N GLY A 325 20.47 11.29 5.15
CA GLY A 325 20.63 10.60 3.88
C GLY A 325 21.03 11.54 2.74
N ILE A 326 20.65 11.19 1.51
CA ILE A 326 20.95 11.95 0.28
C ILE A 326 19.66 12.35 -0.44
N PHE A 327 19.75 13.29 -1.39
CA PHE A 327 18.69 13.41 -2.40
C PHE A 327 18.86 12.28 -3.40
N ASP A 328 17.91 11.36 -3.48
CA ASP A 328 17.86 10.25 -4.44
C ASP A 328 16.45 10.16 -5.01
N GLY A 329 16.17 11.04 -5.97
CA GLY A 329 14.85 11.23 -6.56
C GLY A 329 14.68 10.45 -7.85
N PHE A 330 13.65 9.61 -7.93
CA PHE A 330 13.17 8.97 -9.15
C PHE A 330 11.96 9.72 -9.68
N PHE A 331 11.97 10.00 -10.98
CA PHE A 331 10.88 10.66 -11.71
C PHE A 331 10.32 9.71 -12.75
N PHE A 332 9.03 9.44 -12.66
CA PHE A 332 8.30 8.52 -13.53
C PHE A 332 7.39 9.34 -14.45
N MET A 333 7.65 9.30 -15.75
CA MET A 333 7.06 10.24 -16.71
C MET A 333 5.79 9.70 -17.40
N GLY A 334 5.27 8.55 -16.97
CA GLY A 334 4.07 7.91 -17.50
C GLY A 334 4.15 7.66 -19.01
N PRO A 335 3.14 8.06 -19.81
CA PRO A 335 2.09 9.02 -19.45
C PRO A 335 0.82 8.39 -18.87
N THR A 336 0.63 7.06 -18.92
CA THR A 336 -0.59 6.43 -18.39
C THR A 336 -0.41 5.96 -16.95
N SER A 337 -1.52 5.80 -16.22
CA SER A 337 -1.56 5.17 -14.89
C SER A 337 -0.85 3.81 -14.88
N ARG A 338 -1.05 3.00 -15.93
CA ARG A 338 -0.40 1.69 -16.10
C ARG A 338 1.11 1.80 -16.29
N ASP A 339 1.57 2.79 -17.05
CA ASP A 339 3.00 3.03 -17.23
C ASP A 339 3.64 3.40 -15.90
N ILE A 340 2.98 4.25 -15.10
CA ILE A 340 3.45 4.67 -13.78
C ILE A 340 3.59 3.49 -12.82
N PHE A 341 2.58 2.63 -12.72
CA PHE A 341 2.67 1.42 -11.90
C PHE A 341 3.81 0.51 -12.35
N LYS A 342 4.02 0.36 -13.67
CA LYS A 342 5.11 -0.44 -14.22
C LYS A 342 6.48 0.19 -13.96
N GLN A 343 6.61 1.50 -14.11
CA GLN A 343 7.83 2.26 -13.88
C GLN A 343 8.29 2.11 -12.43
N TYR A 344 7.39 2.38 -11.47
CA TYR A 344 7.70 2.23 -10.05
C TYR A 344 8.08 0.79 -9.68
N THR A 345 7.29 -0.21 -10.10
CA THR A 345 7.56 -1.63 -9.79
C THR A 345 8.75 -2.21 -10.54
N THR A 346 9.26 -1.56 -11.59
CA THR A 346 10.54 -1.93 -12.20
C THR A 346 11.72 -1.54 -11.31
N ILE A 347 11.57 -0.47 -10.53
CA ILE A 347 12.58 -0.01 -9.56
C ILE A 347 12.45 -0.77 -8.23
N THR A 348 11.24 -0.86 -7.69
CA THR A 348 10.98 -1.38 -6.35
C THR A 348 10.48 -2.83 -6.33
N GLY A 349 10.26 -3.43 -7.49
CA GLY A 349 9.75 -4.80 -7.62
C GLY A 349 8.24 -4.89 -7.59
N ALA A 350 7.70 -5.86 -8.33
CA ALA A 350 6.29 -6.22 -8.26
C ALA A 350 6.04 -7.16 -7.07
N ALA A 351 4.87 -7.03 -6.46
CA ALA A 351 4.42 -7.94 -5.42
C ALA A 351 4.18 -9.36 -6.00
N PRO A 352 4.69 -10.42 -5.34
CA PRO A 352 4.53 -11.78 -5.82
C PRO A 352 3.06 -12.23 -5.74
N LEU A 353 2.71 -13.25 -6.51
CA LEU A 353 1.41 -13.90 -6.41
C LEU A 353 1.25 -14.52 -4.99
N PRO A 354 0.28 -14.08 -4.17
CA PRO A 354 0.02 -14.71 -2.87
C PRO A 354 -0.51 -16.14 -3.05
N PRO A 355 -0.42 -16.99 -2.03
CA PRO A 355 -1.25 -18.20 -1.97
C PRO A 355 -2.74 -17.87 -2.07
N LEU A 356 -3.52 -18.70 -2.75
CA LEU A 356 -4.96 -18.50 -2.96
C LEU A 356 -5.72 -18.35 -1.63
N TRP A 357 -5.35 -19.14 -0.63
CA TRP A 357 -5.96 -19.09 0.71
C TRP A 357 -5.68 -17.77 1.44
N ALA A 358 -4.58 -17.09 1.12
CA ALA A 358 -4.20 -15.84 1.79
C ALA A 358 -5.04 -14.64 1.33
N ILE A 359 -5.69 -14.75 0.17
CA ILE A 359 -6.61 -13.73 -0.33
C ILE A 359 -8.07 -14.11 -0.03
N ALA A 360 -8.32 -15.10 0.83
CA ALA A 360 -9.66 -15.47 1.29
C ALA A 360 -9.97 -14.75 2.62
N TYR A 361 -10.84 -15.32 3.46
CA TYR A 361 -11.21 -14.71 4.75
C TYR A 361 -10.35 -15.22 5.91
N HIS A 362 -9.95 -14.28 6.77
CA HIS A 362 -9.09 -14.47 7.94
C HIS A 362 -9.84 -14.09 9.23
N GLN A 363 -9.78 -14.95 10.24
CA GLN A 363 -10.37 -14.74 11.57
C GLN A 363 -9.27 -14.55 12.62
N CYS A 364 -9.30 -13.46 13.36
CA CYS A 364 -8.31 -13.10 14.37
C CYS A 364 -8.97 -12.41 15.56
N ARG A 365 -8.29 -12.40 16.71
CA ARG A 365 -8.50 -11.46 17.82
C ARG A 365 -7.29 -11.53 18.76
N TRP A 366 -7.11 -10.49 19.55
CA TRP A 366 -6.31 -10.52 20.77
C TRP A 366 -7.22 -11.00 21.92
N ASN A 367 -7.06 -12.19 22.49
CA ASN A 367 -6.45 -13.38 21.93
C ASN A 367 -7.51 -14.48 21.79
N TYR A 368 -7.25 -15.49 20.96
CA TYR A 368 -7.75 -16.83 21.25
C TYR A 368 -6.92 -17.42 22.38
N ILE A 369 -7.60 -17.87 23.44
CA ILE A 369 -6.96 -18.04 24.74
C ILE A 369 -6.21 -19.37 24.89
N ASP A 370 -6.62 -20.41 24.17
CA ASP A 370 -6.02 -21.75 24.19
C ASP A 370 -6.42 -22.57 22.94
N GLU A 371 -5.94 -23.82 22.86
CA GLU A 371 -6.28 -24.74 21.77
C GLU A 371 -7.78 -25.04 21.65
N ASP A 372 -8.51 -25.10 22.75
CA ASP A 372 -9.91 -25.49 22.76
C ASP A 372 -10.81 -24.34 22.30
N ASP A 373 -10.46 -23.10 22.63
CA ASP A 373 -11.06 -21.90 22.06
C ASP A 373 -10.89 -21.86 20.54
N VAL A 374 -9.67 -22.11 20.04
CA VAL A 374 -9.42 -22.20 18.59
C VAL A 374 -10.30 -23.27 17.94
N ARG A 375 -10.40 -24.47 18.54
CA ARG A 375 -11.28 -25.55 18.03
C ARG A 375 -12.75 -25.16 18.09
N GLY A 376 -13.19 -24.48 19.16
CA GLY A 376 -14.54 -23.98 19.33
C GLY A 376 -14.93 -22.99 18.23
N VAL A 377 -14.03 -22.05 17.92
CA VAL A 377 -14.20 -21.08 16.82
C VAL A 377 -14.27 -21.79 15.47
N LEU A 378 -13.34 -22.69 15.18
CA LEU A 378 -13.34 -23.47 13.93
C LEU A 378 -14.62 -24.28 13.75
N ASN A 379 -15.13 -24.87 14.83
CA ASN A 379 -16.41 -25.58 14.82
C ASN A 379 -17.60 -24.62 14.63
N GLY A 380 -17.56 -23.41 15.19
CA GLY A 380 -18.55 -22.36 14.92
C GLY A 380 -18.65 -22.03 13.42
N PHE A 381 -17.52 -21.88 12.72
CA PHE A 381 -17.51 -21.69 11.27
C PHE A 381 -18.18 -22.84 10.51
N GLU A 382 -17.95 -24.10 10.93
CA GLU A 382 -18.63 -25.25 10.32
C GLU A 382 -20.14 -25.27 10.63
N GLN A 383 -20.53 -25.05 11.89
CA GLN A 383 -21.94 -25.04 12.33
C GLN A 383 -22.77 -23.97 11.62
N HIS A 384 -22.19 -22.79 11.45
CA HIS A 384 -22.85 -21.65 10.81
C HIS A 384 -22.64 -21.60 9.28
N GLN A 385 -21.92 -22.57 8.72
CA GLN A 385 -21.63 -22.68 7.28
C GLN A 385 -20.96 -21.42 6.71
N ILE A 386 -20.01 -20.86 7.47
CA ILE A 386 -19.25 -19.68 7.08
C ILE A 386 -17.89 -20.14 6.56
N PRO A 387 -17.50 -19.79 5.32
CA PRO A 387 -16.18 -20.13 4.80
C PRO A 387 -15.05 -19.44 5.59
N LEU A 388 -13.97 -20.18 5.86
CA LEU A 388 -12.78 -19.67 6.55
C LEU A 388 -11.53 -20.36 6.00
N ASP A 389 -10.48 -19.60 5.75
CA ASP A 389 -9.18 -20.11 5.31
C ASP A 389 -8.10 -20.01 6.40
N VAL A 390 -8.13 -18.98 7.25
CA VAL A 390 -7.05 -18.72 8.20
C VAL A 390 -7.58 -18.32 9.58
N ILE A 391 -7.06 -18.96 10.62
CA ILE A 391 -7.23 -18.54 12.01
C ILE A 391 -5.87 -18.04 12.56
N TRP A 392 -5.91 -17.05 13.44
CA TRP A 392 -4.72 -16.31 13.87
C TRP A 392 -4.53 -16.40 15.39
N LEU A 393 -3.27 -16.43 15.82
CA LEU A 393 -2.87 -16.38 17.22
C LEU A 393 -1.99 -15.17 17.47
N ASP A 394 -2.52 -14.26 18.28
CA ASP A 394 -1.85 -13.06 18.76
C ASP A 394 -0.96 -13.38 19.99
N ILE A 395 -0.35 -12.40 20.64
CA ILE A 395 0.81 -12.54 21.53
C ILE A 395 0.62 -13.50 22.71
N GLU A 396 -0.61 -13.75 23.17
CA GLU A 396 -0.87 -14.65 24.31
C GLU A 396 -0.63 -16.14 24.03
N HIS A 397 -0.37 -16.54 22.79
CA HIS A 397 0.02 -17.92 22.46
C HIS A 397 1.45 -18.26 22.88
N THR A 398 2.29 -17.25 23.08
CA THR A 398 3.70 -17.40 23.43
C THR A 398 3.91 -17.66 24.93
N ASN A 399 5.04 -18.29 25.30
CA ASN A 399 5.40 -18.42 26.72
C ASN A 399 5.94 -17.10 27.28
N GLY A 400 5.04 -16.26 27.78
CA GLY A 400 5.38 -14.99 28.42
C GLY A 400 6.02 -13.98 27.47
N LYS A 401 5.51 -13.92 26.22
CA LYS A 401 5.98 -13.00 25.16
C LYS A 401 7.43 -13.26 24.72
N ARG A 402 7.83 -14.53 24.82
CA ARG A 402 9.04 -15.06 24.18
C ARG A 402 8.65 -15.60 22.80
N TYR A 403 8.95 -14.88 21.73
CA TYR A 403 8.68 -15.35 20.38
C TYR A 403 9.43 -16.66 20.07
N PHE A 404 8.99 -17.41 19.07
CA PHE A 404 9.49 -18.77 18.79
C PHE A 404 9.24 -19.80 19.92
N THR A 405 8.26 -19.52 20.80
CA THR A 405 7.83 -20.43 21.86
C THR A 405 6.31 -20.51 21.93
N TRP A 406 5.80 -21.53 22.63
CA TRP A 406 4.37 -21.73 22.88
C TRP A 406 4.13 -21.78 24.40
N ASP A 407 3.07 -21.16 24.89
CA ASP A 407 2.57 -21.42 26.24
C ASP A 407 1.97 -22.82 26.28
N LEU A 408 2.72 -23.81 26.78
CA LEU A 408 2.31 -25.21 26.78
C LEU A 408 1.16 -25.52 27.74
N THR A 409 0.74 -24.56 28.58
CA THR A 409 -0.49 -24.70 29.38
C THR A 409 -1.73 -24.47 28.52
N LYS A 410 -1.65 -23.47 27.62
CA LYS A 410 -2.74 -23.07 26.72
C LYS A 410 -2.70 -23.83 25.38
N PHE A 411 -1.49 -24.09 24.88
CA PHE A 411 -1.21 -24.75 23.62
C PHE A 411 -0.27 -25.95 23.83
N PRO A 412 -0.73 -27.02 24.50
CA PRO A 412 0.10 -28.18 24.82
C PRO A 412 0.53 -29.02 23.59
N ASN A 413 -0.18 -28.92 22.46
CA ASN A 413 0.00 -29.71 21.25
C ASN A 413 -0.11 -28.84 19.97
N PRO A 414 0.74 -27.81 19.79
CA PRO A 414 0.61 -26.84 18.71
C PRO A 414 0.73 -27.46 17.31
N GLU A 415 1.55 -28.49 17.14
CA GLU A 415 1.69 -29.24 15.87
C GLU A 415 0.40 -29.99 15.53
N LYS A 416 -0.23 -30.63 16.53
CA LYS A 416 -1.50 -31.31 16.34
C LYS A 416 -2.60 -30.32 15.97
N LEU A 417 -2.69 -29.18 16.64
CA LEU A 417 -3.64 -28.11 16.30
C LEU A 417 -3.49 -27.70 14.83
N GLN A 418 -2.27 -27.44 14.37
CA GLN A 418 -2.00 -27.05 12.98
C GLN A 418 -2.38 -28.15 11.98
N ASN A 419 -2.07 -29.40 12.29
CA ASN A 419 -2.43 -30.54 11.44
C ASN A 419 -3.95 -30.74 11.37
N ASP A 420 -4.66 -30.59 12.50
CA ASP A 420 -6.13 -30.65 12.57
C ASP A 420 -6.76 -29.54 11.71
N ILE A 421 -6.23 -28.31 11.78
CA ILE A 421 -6.63 -27.18 10.92
C ILE A 421 -6.39 -27.51 9.43
N ALA A 422 -5.23 -28.11 9.12
CA ALA A 422 -4.84 -28.44 7.74
C ALA A 422 -5.73 -29.51 7.10
N LEU A 423 -6.35 -30.42 7.86
CA LEU A 423 -7.32 -31.41 7.36
C LEU A 423 -8.51 -30.75 6.65
N TYR A 424 -8.90 -29.54 7.08
CA TYR A 424 -9.97 -28.75 6.48
C TYR A 424 -9.46 -27.77 5.40
N ARG A 425 -8.20 -27.95 4.97
CA ARG A 425 -7.46 -27.09 4.05
C ARG A 425 -7.34 -25.63 4.53
N ARG A 426 -7.32 -25.41 5.84
CA ARG A 426 -7.10 -24.10 6.47
C ARG A 426 -5.63 -23.90 6.85
N LYS A 427 -5.30 -22.73 7.39
CA LYS A 427 -3.96 -22.32 7.84
C LYS A 427 -4.03 -21.67 9.21
N LEU A 428 -2.90 -21.70 9.92
CA LEU A 428 -2.69 -20.98 11.17
C LEU A 428 -1.69 -19.85 10.92
N VAL A 429 -1.92 -18.68 11.49
CA VAL A 429 -0.94 -17.58 11.54
C VAL A 429 -0.59 -17.28 13.00
N THR A 430 0.68 -17.10 13.31
CA THR A 430 1.14 -16.64 14.64
C THR A 430 1.93 -15.34 14.52
N ILE A 431 1.73 -14.44 15.49
CA ILE A 431 2.53 -13.23 15.64
C ILE A 431 3.99 -13.51 16.03
N SER A 432 4.91 -12.66 15.57
CA SER A 432 6.34 -12.70 15.86
C SER A 432 6.94 -11.30 15.70
N ASP A 433 7.26 -10.64 16.81
CA ASP A 433 7.69 -9.23 16.79
C ASP A 433 9.21 -9.11 16.96
N PRO A 434 9.82 -7.94 16.67
CA PRO A 434 11.27 -7.81 16.66
C PRO A 434 11.91 -7.62 18.05
N HIS A 435 11.11 -7.37 19.08
CA HIS A 435 11.60 -7.17 20.44
C HIS A 435 11.78 -8.52 21.16
N ILE A 436 12.97 -8.74 21.68
CA ILE A 436 13.41 -9.99 22.30
C ILE A 436 13.42 -9.79 23.83
N LYS A 437 12.57 -10.53 24.55
CA LYS A 437 12.53 -10.50 26.02
C LYS A 437 13.92 -10.68 26.61
N LYS A 438 14.31 -9.78 27.53
CA LYS A 438 15.56 -9.90 28.28
C LYS A 438 15.43 -11.01 29.33
N ASP A 439 15.93 -12.19 29.00
CA ASP A 439 15.86 -13.38 29.86
C ASP A 439 16.96 -14.38 29.48
N ASP A 440 17.94 -14.59 30.36
CA ASP A 440 19.06 -15.50 30.10
C ASP A 440 18.62 -16.97 29.90
N ALA A 441 17.41 -17.37 30.36
CA ALA A 441 16.84 -18.69 30.09
C ALA A 441 16.17 -18.80 28.71
N TYR A 442 15.97 -17.68 28.01
CA TYR A 442 15.37 -17.64 26.69
C TYR A 442 16.45 -17.78 25.60
N HIS A 443 16.43 -18.91 24.88
CA HIS A 443 17.47 -19.26 23.92
C HIS A 443 17.73 -18.17 22.86
N ILE A 444 16.70 -17.57 22.27
CA ILE A 444 16.86 -16.48 21.27
C ILE A 444 17.61 -15.29 21.86
N TYR A 445 17.26 -14.87 23.08
CA TYR A 445 17.96 -13.81 23.79
C TYR A 445 19.41 -14.18 24.08
N SER A 446 19.64 -15.33 24.71
CA SER A 446 20.98 -15.76 25.12
C SER A 446 21.93 -15.91 23.92
N GLU A 447 21.46 -16.45 22.80
CA GLU A 447 22.23 -16.56 21.55
C GLU A 447 22.53 -15.19 20.94
N ALA A 448 21.53 -14.31 20.84
CA ALA A 448 21.70 -12.97 20.29
C ALA A 448 22.67 -12.13 21.14
N LYS A 449 22.56 -12.22 22.46
CA LYS A 449 23.48 -11.58 23.43
C LYS A 449 24.91 -12.08 23.24
N ALA A 450 25.11 -13.41 23.22
CA ALA A 450 26.43 -14.01 23.07
C ALA A 450 27.13 -13.64 21.75
N ARG A 451 26.35 -13.32 20.71
CA ARG A 451 26.85 -12.92 19.38
C ARG A 451 26.86 -11.41 19.14
N GLY A 452 26.41 -10.60 20.11
CA GLY A 452 26.34 -9.14 19.99
C GLY A 452 25.38 -8.66 18.90
N TYR A 453 24.21 -9.28 18.78
CA TYR A 453 23.24 -9.04 17.71
C TYR A 453 22.23 -7.92 17.98
N PHE A 454 22.28 -7.28 19.14
CA PHE A 454 21.35 -6.22 19.48
C PHE A 454 21.79 -4.86 18.94
N VAL A 455 20.80 -4.02 18.64
CA VAL A 455 20.99 -2.59 18.34
C VAL A 455 21.77 -1.95 19.50
N LYS A 456 22.65 -0.99 19.18
CA LYS A 456 23.54 -0.38 20.16
C LYS A 456 23.08 1.02 20.53
N THR A 457 23.34 1.40 21.78
CA THR A 457 23.39 2.81 22.20
C THR A 457 24.62 3.51 21.58
N LYS A 458 24.65 4.84 21.61
CA LYS A 458 25.82 5.63 21.18
C LYS A 458 27.13 5.28 21.90
N ASP A 459 27.04 4.73 23.12
CA ASP A 459 28.19 4.32 23.94
C ASP A 459 28.61 2.86 23.67
N GLY A 460 27.99 2.20 22.68
CA GLY A 460 28.33 0.84 22.24
C GLY A 460 27.71 -0.29 23.07
N GLN A 461 26.90 0.04 24.08
CA GLN A 461 26.15 -0.95 24.87
C GLN A 461 24.91 -1.45 24.11
N ASP A 462 24.44 -2.67 24.39
CA ASP A 462 23.16 -3.15 23.83
C ASP A 462 22.01 -2.24 24.30
N TYR A 463 21.10 -1.89 23.39
CA TYR A 463 19.93 -1.10 23.69
C TYR A 463 18.85 -1.93 24.38
N GLU A 464 18.44 -1.46 25.57
CA GLU A 464 17.34 -2.01 26.37
C GLU A 464 16.21 -1.00 26.46
N GLY A 465 14.98 -1.47 26.25
CA GLY A 465 13.74 -0.69 26.37
C GLY A 465 12.61 -1.57 26.88
N SER A 466 11.38 -1.08 26.82
CA SER A 466 10.19 -1.83 27.22
C SER A 466 9.23 -2.07 26.06
N CYS A 467 8.68 -3.27 25.97
CA CYS A 467 7.56 -3.62 25.09
C CYS A 467 6.71 -4.70 25.79
N TRP A 468 5.94 -5.52 25.05
CA TRP A 468 5.04 -6.53 25.61
C TRP A 468 5.64 -7.46 26.69
N PRO A 469 6.87 -7.99 26.55
CA PRO A 469 7.45 -8.85 27.59
C PRO A 469 8.08 -8.07 28.76
N GLY A 470 7.90 -6.75 28.84
CA GLY A 470 8.64 -5.86 29.75
C GLY A 470 10.00 -5.50 29.16
N SER A 471 11.07 -5.62 29.96
CA SER A 471 12.44 -5.36 29.50
C SER A 471 12.78 -6.21 28.27
N SER A 472 13.20 -5.53 27.21
CA SER A 472 13.38 -6.08 25.86
C SER A 472 14.62 -5.50 25.18
N MET A 473 15.17 -6.28 24.26
CA MET A 473 16.25 -5.89 23.35
C MET A 473 15.77 -6.00 21.90
N TRP A 474 16.35 -5.26 20.96
CA TRP A 474 15.98 -5.35 19.55
C TRP A 474 17.13 -5.86 18.71
N LEU A 475 16.83 -6.79 17.80
CA LEU A 475 17.81 -7.29 16.83
C LEU A 475 18.14 -6.22 15.79
N ASP A 476 19.40 -6.15 15.38
CA ASP A 476 19.86 -5.20 14.37
C ASP A 476 19.81 -5.79 12.95
N PHE A 477 18.65 -5.67 12.30
CA PHE A 477 18.41 -6.24 10.95
C PHE A 477 19.22 -5.57 9.83
N PHE A 478 19.92 -4.46 10.10
CA PHE A 478 20.86 -3.86 9.16
C PHE A 478 22.13 -4.70 8.98
N ASN A 479 22.42 -5.60 9.92
CA ASN A 479 23.48 -6.58 9.76
C ASN A 479 22.96 -7.79 8.96
N PRO A 480 23.48 -8.05 7.74
CA PRO A 480 22.99 -9.16 6.91
C PRO A 480 23.18 -10.53 7.58
N ASN A 481 24.18 -10.69 8.46
CA ASN A 481 24.39 -11.94 9.20
C ASN A 481 23.28 -12.18 10.25
N ILE A 482 22.76 -11.11 10.85
CA ILE A 482 21.66 -11.18 11.83
C ILE A 482 20.36 -11.50 11.10
N SER A 483 20.09 -10.85 9.98
CA SER A 483 18.96 -11.13 9.11
C SER A 483 18.95 -12.59 8.61
N GLN A 484 20.12 -13.12 8.23
CA GLN A 484 20.27 -14.52 7.87
C GLN A 484 20.04 -15.45 9.07
N TRP A 485 20.64 -15.17 10.23
CA TRP A 485 20.42 -15.95 11.45
C TRP A 485 18.95 -15.95 11.89
N TYR A 486 18.27 -14.81 11.82
CA TYR A 486 16.86 -14.66 12.14
C TYR A 486 15.98 -15.47 11.17
N SER A 487 16.27 -15.43 9.87
CA SER A 487 15.58 -16.25 8.87
C SER A 487 15.66 -17.75 9.19
N GLN A 488 16.79 -18.22 9.73
CA GLN A 488 16.97 -19.62 10.12
C GLN A 488 16.12 -20.02 11.32
N ARG A 489 15.70 -19.09 12.17
CA ARG A 489 14.83 -19.40 13.32
C ARG A 489 13.46 -19.89 12.88
N TYR A 490 13.01 -19.56 11.68
CA TYR A 490 11.74 -20.04 11.11
C TYR A 490 11.81 -21.44 10.46
N LEU A 491 12.98 -22.07 10.43
CA LEU A 491 13.09 -23.48 10.00
C LEU A 491 12.40 -24.39 11.02
N LEU A 492 11.80 -25.49 10.57
CA LEU A 492 10.97 -26.38 11.41
C LEU A 492 11.78 -26.98 12.56
N GLU A 493 13.06 -27.28 12.34
CA GLU A 493 13.97 -27.78 13.36
C GLU A 493 14.28 -26.75 14.45
N ASN A 494 14.15 -25.45 14.18
CA ASN A 494 14.43 -24.36 15.10
C ASN A 494 13.17 -23.83 15.78
N TYR A 495 12.09 -23.61 15.03
CA TYR A 495 10.81 -23.20 15.59
C TYR A 495 9.99 -24.42 16.01
N LYS A 496 10.32 -24.98 17.17
CA LYS A 496 9.60 -26.12 17.75
C LYS A 496 8.12 -25.82 17.91
N GLY A 497 7.27 -26.80 17.58
CA GLY A 497 5.83 -26.62 17.57
C GLY A 497 5.26 -26.07 16.25
N SER A 498 6.09 -25.66 15.28
CA SER A 498 5.64 -25.19 13.97
C SER A 498 5.60 -26.30 12.91
N THR A 499 4.72 -26.15 11.92
CA THR A 499 4.59 -27.03 10.75
C THR A 499 4.63 -26.21 9.46
N GLU A 500 4.64 -26.88 8.31
CA GLU A 500 4.51 -26.20 7.00
C GLU A 500 3.20 -25.42 6.82
N ASN A 501 2.19 -25.66 7.66
CA ASN A 501 0.90 -24.96 7.62
C ASN A 501 0.85 -23.70 8.50
N LEU A 502 1.93 -23.37 9.21
CA LEU A 502 2.04 -22.15 10.01
C LEU A 502 2.60 -20.99 9.18
N PHE A 503 1.95 -19.84 9.23
CA PHE A 503 2.41 -18.60 8.59
C PHE A 503 2.53 -17.49 9.64
N LEU A 504 3.06 -16.34 9.24
CA LEU A 504 3.57 -15.37 10.20
C LEU A 504 2.91 -14.01 10.06
N TRP A 505 2.90 -13.31 11.19
CA TRP A 505 2.53 -11.92 11.33
C TRP A 505 3.68 -11.21 12.06
N ASN A 506 4.24 -10.18 11.45
CA ASN A 506 5.20 -9.30 12.11
C ASN A 506 4.47 -8.02 12.53
N ASP A 507 4.42 -7.78 13.82
CA ASP A 507 3.88 -6.57 14.42
C ASP A 507 4.97 -5.80 15.16
N MET A 508 4.62 -4.62 15.66
CA MET A 508 5.47 -3.80 16.54
C MET A 508 6.85 -3.48 15.93
N ASN A 509 6.93 -3.45 14.60
CA ASN A 509 8.18 -3.45 13.84
C ASN A 509 8.55 -2.10 13.20
N GLU A 510 7.92 -1.02 13.66
CA GLU A 510 8.32 0.35 13.38
C GLU A 510 9.79 0.66 13.68
N PRO A 511 10.37 0.32 14.85
CA PRO A 511 9.91 -0.54 15.96
C PRO A 511 9.22 0.16 17.13
N SER A 512 8.17 -0.45 17.66
CA SER A 512 7.48 0.05 18.86
C SER A 512 8.32 -0.16 20.13
N VAL A 513 8.50 0.91 20.90
CA VAL A 513 9.21 0.95 22.19
C VAL A 513 8.40 1.80 23.18
N PHE A 514 7.72 1.16 24.13
CA PHE A 514 6.75 1.83 25.00
C PHE A 514 7.33 2.96 25.87
N ASN A 515 8.62 2.90 26.19
CA ASN A 515 9.32 3.94 26.95
C ASN A 515 10.29 4.77 26.08
N GLY A 516 10.24 4.61 24.76
CA GLY A 516 11.03 5.39 23.81
C GLY A 516 10.39 6.75 23.49
N PRO A 517 11.13 7.68 22.87
CA PRO A 517 10.53 8.89 22.34
C PRO A 517 9.53 8.53 21.25
N GLU A 518 8.32 9.12 21.27
CA GLU A 518 7.30 8.88 20.24
C GLU A 518 6.95 7.39 20.06
N ILE A 519 7.11 6.61 21.14
CA ILE A 519 6.88 5.16 21.20
C ILE A 519 7.79 4.39 20.20
N THR A 520 9.00 4.89 19.94
CA THR A 520 9.95 4.25 19.03
C THR A 520 11.40 4.40 19.48
N PHE A 521 12.37 4.01 18.64
CA PHE A 521 13.79 4.14 18.95
C PHE A 521 14.25 5.59 19.19
N PRO A 522 15.17 5.80 20.17
CA PRO A 522 15.99 7.00 20.20
C PRO A 522 16.79 7.17 18.90
N LYS A 523 16.80 8.39 18.37
CA LYS A 523 17.45 8.70 17.09
C LYS A 523 18.97 8.46 17.05
N ASP A 524 19.64 8.53 18.18
CA ASP A 524 21.09 8.34 18.33
C ASP A 524 21.50 6.90 18.68
N LEU A 525 20.58 5.93 18.56
CA LEU A 525 20.94 4.52 18.50
C LEU A 525 21.80 4.24 17.26
N VAL A 526 22.70 3.27 17.39
CA VAL A 526 23.70 2.91 16.38
C VAL A 526 23.41 1.50 15.87
N HIS A 527 23.22 1.42 14.56
CA HIS A 527 23.06 0.20 13.78
C HIS A 527 24.36 -0.24 13.11
N HIS A 528 24.34 -1.45 12.57
CA HIS A 528 25.41 -2.03 11.78
C HIS A 528 25.91 -1.07 10.69
N GLY A 529 27.23 -0.97 10.55
CA GLY A 529 27.87 0.02 9.67
C GLY A 529 28.08 1.39 10.30
N GLY A 530 27.67 1.58 11.57
CA GLY A 530 27.81 2.84 12.29
C GLY A 530 26.78 3.88 11.86
N TRP A 531 25.62 3.45 11.38
CA TRP A 531 24.49 4.31 11.01
C TRP A 531 23.65 4.65 12.24
N GLU A 532 23.19 5.89 12.35
CA GLU A 532 22.23 6.27 13.38
C GLU A 532 20.83 5.83 12.97
N ASP A 533 19.97 5.52 13.94
CA ASP A 533 18.56 5.18 13.67
C ASP A 533 17.88 6.27 12.83
N ARG A 534 18.16 7.56 13.08
CA ARG A 534 17.62 8.68 12.28
C ARG A 534 17.86 8.57 10.78
N GLU A 535 18.90 7.85 10.34
CA GLU A 535 19.27 7.72 8.93
C GLU A 535 18.53 6.56 8.24
N VAL A 536 17.99 5.63 9.04
CA VAL A 536 17.54 4.31 8.57
C VAL A 536 16.19 3.87 9.11
N HIS A 537 15.59 4.63 10.03
CA HIS A 537 14.42 4.30 10.82
C HIS A 537 13.31 3.60 10.02
N ASN A 538 12.84 4.24 8.95
CA ASN A 538 11.72 3.74 8.16
C ASN A 538 12.02 2.41 7.44
N LEU A 539 13.27 1.92 7.43
CA LEU A 539 13.65 0.61 6.89
C LEU A 539 13.63 -0.52 7.93
N TYR A 540 13.56 -0.24 9.23
CA TYR A 540 13.71 -1.27 10.26
C TYR A 540 12.69 -2.40 10.09
N GLY A 541 11.40 -2.06 10.03
CA GLY A 541 10.32 -3.02 9.76
C GLY A 541 10.47 -3.75 8.43
N MET A 542 10.96 -3.04 7.40
CA MET A 542 11.23 -3.63 6.09
C MET A 542 12.25 -4.77 6.18
N LEU A 543 13.34 -4.57 6.91
CA LEU A 543 14.41 -5.56 7.02
C LEU A 543 14.00 -6.74 7.89
N GLN A 544 13.20 -6.52 8.92
CA GLN A 544 12.65 -7.59 9.74
C GLN A 544 11.72 -8.48 8.90
N HIS A 545 10.72 -7.91 8.22
CA HIS A 545 9.77 -8.72 7.46
C HIS A 545 10.43 -9.39 6.24
N MET A 546 11.47 -8.78 5.64
CA MET A 546 12.27 -9.44 4.59
C MET A 546 12.98 -10.68 5.12
N SER A 547 13.51 -10.61 6.35
CA SER A 547 14.18 -11.74 7.01
C SER A 547 13.19 -12.86 7.36
N THR A 548 12.01 -12.52 7.87
CA THR A 548 10.90 -13.47 8.12
C THR A 548 10.46 -14.16 6.84
N PHE A 549 10.23 -13.38 5.77
CA PHE A 549 9.82 -13.92 4.47
C PHE A 549 10.87 -14.90 3.92
N GLN A 550 12.16 -14.55 3.99
CA GLN A 550 13.23 -15.44 3.58
C GLN A 550 13.27 -16.72 4.42
N GLY A 551 12.96 -16.64 5.73
CA GLY A 551 12.84 -17.80 6.60
C GLY A 551 11.74 -18.77 6.12
N LEU A 552 10.57 -18.24 5.75
CA LEU A 552 9.47 -19.04 5.20
C LEU A 552 9.78 -19.65 3.83
N VAL A 553 10.50 -18.92 2.98
CA VAL A 553 11.02 -19.48 1.71
C VAL A 553 11.96 -20.65 2.03
N ASN A 554 12.93 -20.45 2.91
CA ASN A 554 13.93 -21.47 3.26
C ASN A 554 13.28 -22.71 3.91
N ARG A 555 12.28 -22.52 4.77
CA ARG A 555 11.54 -23.59 5.46
C ARG A 555 10.94 -24.62 4.50
N SER A 556 10.52 -24.17 3.32
CA SER A 556 9.93 -25.04 2.28
C SER A 556 10.90 -25.39 1.14
N HIS A 557 12.20 -25.13 1.32
CA HIS A 557 13.21 -25.21 0.24
C HIS A 557 12.82 -24.41 -1.01
N GLY A 558 12.15 -23.28 -0.77
CA GLY A 558 11.59 -22.39 -1.76
C GLY A 558 10.46 -23.02 -2.58
N HIS A 559 9.83 -24.11 -2.17
CA HIS A 559 8.73 -24.73 -2.90
C HIS A 559 7.41 -23.99 -2.69
N VAL A 560 7.09 -23.64 -1.45
CA VAL A 560 5.84 -22.99 -1.05
C VAL A 560 6.00 -21.47 -1.06
N ARG A 561 4.98 -20.75 -1.54
CA ARG A 561 4.94 -19.29 -1.48
C ARG A 561 4.66 -18.84 -0.04
N PRO A 562 5.46 -17.95 0.54
CA PRO A 562 5.18 -17.43 1.88
C PRO A 562 3.92 -16.59 1.92
N PHE A 563 3.35 -16.49 3.11
CA PHE A 563 2.43 -15.43 3.52
C PHE A 563 2.99 -14.80 4.78
N LEU A 564 3.02 -13.48 4.79
CA LEU A 564 3.47 -12.67 5.90
C LEU A 564 2.63 -11.39 5.91
N LEU A 565 2.14 -11.00 7.08
CA LEU A 565 1.55 -9.70 7.33
C LEU A 565 2.55 -8.84 8.10
N THR A 566 2.69 -7.56 7.76
CA THR A 566 3.58 -6.60 8.46
C THR A 566 2.85 -5.31 8.79
N ARG A 567 3.10 -4.72 9.96
CA ARG A 567 2.56 -3.41 10.34
C ARG A 567 3.37 -2.30 9.72
N SER A 568 4.67 -2.30 10.00
CA SER A 568 5.60 -1.35 9.44
C SER A 568 6.16 -1.79 8.09
N PHE A 569 6.28 -0.82 7.18
CA PHE A 569 6.72 -1.04 5.80
C PHE A 569 7.42 0.18 5.21
N PHE A 570 8.12 -0.06 4.11
CA PHE A 570 8.76 0.97 3.29
C PHE A 570 8.60 0.65 1.79
N ALA A 571 9.04 1.56 0.92
CA ALA A 571 9.10 1.31 -0.53
C ALA A 571 9.86 0.00 -0.84
N GLY A 572 9.17 -1.00 -1.39
CA GLY A 572 9.71 -2.34 -1.67
C GLY A 572 9.11 -3.46 -0.80
N SER A 573 8.41 -3.14 0.29
CA SER A 573 7.78 -4.11 1.19
C SER A 573 6.70 -4.95 0.52
N GLN A 574 6.08 -4.47 -0.56
CA GLN A 574 5.11 -5.22 -1.36
C GLN A 574 5.67 -6.55 -1.89
N ARG A 575 7.00 -6.70 -1.97
CA ARG A 575 7.66 -7.94 -2.42
C ARG A 575 7.56 -9.09 -1.42
N THR A 576 7.30 -8.81 -0.15
CA THR A 576 7.49 -9.78 0.94
C THR A 576 6.35 -9.82 1.95
N ALA A 577 5.43 -8.85 1.97
CA ALA A 577 4.35 -8.85 2.95
C ALA A 577 3.05 -8.26 2.41
N ALA A 578 1.93 -8.74 2.95
CA ALA A 578 0.70 -7.98 3.04
C ALA A 578 0.85 -6.89 4.12
N VAL A 579 0.10 -5.81 3.99
CA VAL A 579 0.06 -4.74 5.01
C VAL A 579 -1.39 -4.49 5.44
N TRP A 580 -1.58 -4.06 6.69
CA TRP A 580 -2.87 -3.56 7.17
C TRP A 580 -2.69 -2.21 7.84
N THR A 581 -3.78 -1.46 7.98
CA THR A 581 -3.74 -0.08 8.46
C THR A 581 -3.60 0.10 9.98
N GLY A 582 -3.03 -0.89 10.66
CA GLY A 582 -2.86 -0.91 12.11
C GLY A 582 -4.18 -0.82 12.89
N ASP A 583 -4.08 -0.21 14.06
CA ASP A 583 -5.06 -0.31 15.14
C ASP A 583 -6.19 0.71 14.98
N ASN A 584 -7.10 0.43 14.05
CA ASN A 584 -8.27 1.27 13.76
C ASN A 584 -9.38 1.12 14.84
N SER A 585 -10.38 2.01 14.83
CA SER A 585 -11.45 1.99 15.83
C SER A 585 -12.78 1.48 15.26
N ALA A 586 -13.59 0.82 16.08
CA ALA A 586 -14.93 0.32 15.75
C ALA A 586 -15.97 1.46 15.57
N GLN A 587 -15.74 2.31 14.56
CA GLN A 587 -16.55 3.48 14.25
C GLN A 587 -16.81 3.59 12.75
N TRP A 588 -17.97 4.15 12.36
CA TRP A 588 -18.33 4.39 10.96
C TRP A 588 -17.32 5.26 10.21
N SER A 589 -16.72 6.24 10.89
CA SER A 589 -15.67 7.10 10.34
C SER A 589 -14.40 6.32 9.96
N HIS A 590 -14.00 5.32 10.76
CA HIS A 590 -12.87 4.44 10.44
C HIS A 590 -13.21 3.43 9.33
N LEU A 591 -14.46 2.95 9.26
CA LEU A 591 -14.91 2.19 8.10
C LEU A 591 -14.80 3.04 6.82
N LYS A 592 -15.21 4.31 6.88
CA LYS A 592 -15.17 5.25 5.75
C LYS A 592 -13.75 5.57 5.29
N VAL A 593 -12.84 5.90 6.22
CA VAL A 593 -11.44 6.25 5.91
C VAL A 593 -10.63 5.07 5.38
N THR A 594 -11.11 3.82 5.57
CA THR A 594 -10.43 2.64 5.03
C THR A 594 -10.26 2.72 3.51
N VAL A 595 -11.25 3.26 2.77
CA VAL A 595 -11.15 3.35 1.31
C VAL A 595 -9.99 4.26 0.86
N PRO A 596 -9.88 5.54 1.29
CA PRO A 596 -8.77 6.39 0.88
C PRO A 596 -7.40 5.88 1.35
N MET A 597 -7.29 5.30 2.56
CA MET A 597 -6.02 4.69 3.03
C MET A 597 -5.57 3.53 2.14
N LEU A 598 -6.49 2.65 1.75
CA LEU A 598 -6.14 1.53 0.86
C LEU A 598 -5.82 2.02 -0.56
N LEU A 599 -6.51 3.07 -1.05
CA LEU A 599 -6.17 3.64 -2.35
C LEU A 599 -4.78 4.29 -2.36
N SER A 600 -4.36 4.97 -1.29
CA SER A 600 -3.03 5.59 -1.20
C SER A 600 -1.90 4.54 -1.17
N LEU A 601 -2.09 3.43 -0.46
CA LEU A 601 -1.20 2.27 -0.49
C LEU A 601 -1.17 1.60 -1.87
N SER A 602 -2.33 1.45 -2.51
CA SER A 602 -2.45 0.85 -3.83
C SER A 602 -1.63 1.60 -4.88
N VAL A 603 -1.83 2.91 -5.01
CA VAL A 603 -1.13 3.70 -6.05
C VAL A 603 0.38 3.78 -5.83
N THR A 604 0.85 3.48 -4.62
CA THR A 604 2.27 3.38 -4.26
C THR A 604 2.83 1.95 -4.33
N GLY A 605 2.14 1.05 -5.03
CA GLY A 605 2.62 -0.28 -5.42
C GLY A 605 2.23 -1.42 -4.50
N PHE A 606 1.52 -1.17 -3.41
CA PHE A 606 1.05 -2.20 -2.48
C PHE A 606 -0.34 -2.68 -2.89
N GLY A 607 -0.44 -3.86 -3.49
CA GLY A 607 -1.76 -4.41 -3.83
C GLY A 607 -2.27 -5.52 -2.92
N PHE A 608 -1.55 -5.88 -1.84
CA PHE A 608 -2.03 -6.79 -0.81
C PHE A 608 -2.22 -6.05 0.52
N ILE A 609 -3.32 -5.31 0.60
CA ILE A 609 -3.61 -4.28 1.61
C ILE A 609 -5.01 -4.51 2.20
N GLY A 610 -5.23 -4.14 3.46
CA GLY A 610 -6.54 -4.23 4.11
C GLY A 610 -6.60 -3.45 5.43
N ALA A 611 -7.75 -3.47 6.09
CA ALA A 611 -7.93 -2.92 7.43
C ALA A 611 -8.70 -3.94 8.29
N ASP A 612 -8.60 -3.82 9.61
CA ASP A 612 -9.27 -4.76 10.50
C ASP A 612 -10.79 -4.58 10.46
N VAL A 613 -11.48 -5.65 10.07
CA VAL A 613 -12.93 -5.69 9.97
C VAL A 613 -13.54 -5.59 11.36
N GLY A 614 -14.52 -4.69 11.51
CA GLY A 614 -15.15 -4.39 12.79
C GLY A 614 -14.42 -3.32 13.61
N GLY A 615 -13.19 -2.94 13.24
CA GLY A 615 -12.35 -1.98 13.98
C GLY A 615 -11.66 -2.62 15.18
N PHE A 616 -10.35 -2.45 15.34
CA PHE A 616 -9.56 -3.07 16.39
C PHE A 616 -10.01 -2.63 17.80
N PHE A 617 -10.08 -1.33 18.05
CA PHE A 617 -10.55 -0.77 19.32
C PHE A 617 -12.07 -0.69 19.41
N SER A 618 -12.60 -0.73 20.64
CA SER A 618 -14.04 -0.59 20.94
C SER A 618 -14.94 -1.71 20.37
N ASN A 619 -16.23 -1.67 20.71
CA ASN A 619 -17.21 -2.67 20.26
C ASN A 619 -18.10 -2.08 19.14
N PRO A 620 -18.10 -2.64 17.92
CA PRO A 620 -19.00 -2.18 16.86
C PRO A 620 -20.44 -2.59 17.18
N ASP A 621 -21.40 -1.73 16.85
CA ASP A 621 -22.79 -2.18 16.79
C ASP A 621 -22.99 -3.21 15.65
N PRO A 622 -24.05 -4.04 15.69
CA PRO A 622 -24.24 -5.08 14.69
C PRO A 622 -24.37 -4.57 13.24
N LYS A 623 -24.94 -3.37 13.03
CA LYS A 623 -25.08 -2.78 11.69
C LYS A 623 -23.70 -2.38 11.16
N LEU A 624 -22.89 -1.71 11.98
CA LEU A 624 -21.52 -1.34 11.62
C LEU A 624 -20.71 -2.60 11.27
N LEU A 625 -20.79 -3.65 12.10
CA LEU A 625 -20.08 -4.90 11.84
C LEU A 625 -20.47 -5.50 10.48
N VAL A 626 -21.78 -5.63 10.21
CA VAL A 626 -22.27 -6.12 8.90
C VAL A 626 -21.75 -5.26 7.75
N ARG A 627 -21.82 -3.93 7.84
CA ARG A 627 -21.31 -3.04 6.77
C ARG A 627 -19.81 -3.18 6.56
N TRP A 628 -19.06 -3.42 7.63
CA TRP A 628 -17.62 -3.65 7.52
C TRP A 628 -17.30 -4.95 6.79
N TYR A 629 -18.00 -6.05 7.10
CA TYR A 629 -17.87 -7.31 6.36
C TYR A 629 -18.21 -7.16 4.88
N GLN A 630 -19.23 -6.36 4.55
CA GLN A 630 -19.64 -6.06 3.18
C GLN A 630 -18.58 -5.26 2.41
N ALA A 631 -18.02 -4.23 3.04
CA ALA A 631 -16.95 -3.42 2.46
C ALA A 631 -15.68 -4.27 2.21
N ALA A 632 -15.23 -4.99 3.23
CA ALA A 632 -13.97 -5.72 3.21
C ALA A 632 -13.99 -7.00 2.36
N ALA A 633 -15.18 -7.56 2.06
CA ALA A 633 -15.32 -8.62 1.05
C ALA A 633 -14.70 -8.23 -0.31
N TYR A 634 -14.64 -6.93 -0.58
CA TYR A 634 -14.09 -6.32 -1.80
C TYR A 634 -12.71 -5.67 -1.62
N GLN A 635 -12.03 -5.86 -0.48
CA GLN A 635 -10.67 -5.35 -0.23
C GLN A 635 -9.61 -6.46 -0.40
N PRO A 636 -8.37 -6.16 -0.83
CA PRO A 636 -7.39 -7.20 -1.18
C PRO A 636 -7.03 -8.16 -0.03
N PHE A 637 -6.78 -7.66 1.18
CA PHE A 637 -6.61 -8.43 2.41
C PHE A 637 -7.87 -8.33 3.27
N TYR A 638 -8.37 -9.46 3.78
CA TYR A 638 -9.68 -9.54 4.44
C TYR A 638 -9.59 -10.30 5.78
N ARG A 639 -9.37 -9.54 6.85
CA ARG A 639 -9.21 -10.04 8.22
C ARG A 639 -10.16 -9.33 9.19
N GLU A 640 -10.89 -10.10 9.99
CA GLU A 640 -11.46 -9.58 11.24
C GLU A 640 -10.45 -9.76 12.36
N HIS A 641 -10.24 -8.71 13.16
CA HIS A 641 -9.32 -8.69 14.29
C HIS A 641 -9.76 -7.65 15.31
N ALA A 642 -9.62 -7.92 16.60
CA ALA A 642 -10.14 -7.11 17.70
C ALA A 642 -9.15 -7.03 18.87
N HIS A 643 -9.17 -5.91 19.59
CA HIS A 643 -8.40 -5.67 20.81
C HIS A 643 -8.82 -6.59 21.98
N THR A 644 -7.95 -6.76 22.97
CA THR A 644 -8.18 -7.67 24.11
C THR A 644 -9.41 -7.31 24.93
N ASP A 645 -9.69 -6.01 25.10
CA ASP A 645 -10.81 -5.52 25.91
C ASP A 645 -12.17 -5.54 25.19
N THR A 646 -12.20 -5.94 23.90
CA THR A 646 -13.47 -6.05 23.19
C THR A 646 -14.21 -7.34 23.56
N THR A 647 -15.53 -7.27 23.47
CA THR A 647 -16.38 -8.46 23.47
C THR A 647 -16.02 -9.37 22.29
N ARG A 648 -16.29 -10.67 22.45
CA ARG A 648 -16.16 -11.64 21.36
C ARG A 648 -17.13 -11.29 20.25
N ARG A 649 -16.65 -11.36 19.01
CA ARG A 649 -17.41 -10.91 17.84
C ARG A 649 -17.24 -11.79 16.61
N GLU A 650 -16.98 -13.08 16.83
CA GLU A 650 -17.10 -14.06 15.75
C GLU A 650 -18.45 -13.91 15.03
N PRO A 651 -18.52 -14.10 13.70
CA PRO A 651 -19.65 -13.72 12.85
C PRO A 651 -21.06 -14.14 13.32
N TRP A 652 -21.16 -15.21 14.11
CA TRP A 652 -22.43 -15.79 14.56
C TRP A 652 -22.96 -15.24 15.89
N LEU A 653 -22.22 -14.36 16.55
CA LEU A 653 -22.58 -13.85 17.88
C LEU A 653 -23.63 -12.72 17.86
N PHE A 654 -24.04 -12.24 16.69
CA PHE A 654 -24.90 -11.06 16.53
C PHE A 654 -26.33 -11.39 16.07
N GLY A 655 -26.82 -12.59 16.37
CA GLY A 655 -28.15 -13.05 15.97
C GLY A 655 -28.24 -13.53 14.53
N ASN A 656 -29.31 -14.27 14.21
CA ASN A 656 -29.43 -15.02 12.95
C ASN A 656 -29.42 -14.14 11.70
N ASP A 657 -30.05 -12.96 11.74
CA ASP A 657 -30.11 -12.07 10.58
C ASP A 657 -28.73 -11.48 10.25
N ASN A 658 -28.02 -10.94 11.23
CA ASN A 658 -26.67 -10.41 11.01
C ASN A 658 -25.69 -11.51 10.61
N THR A 659 -25.78 -12.69 11.24
CA THR A 659 -24.99 -13.88 10.86
C THR A 659 -25.20 -14.23 9.38
N ARG A 660 -26.46 -14.20 8.91
CA ARG A 660 -26.79 -14.46 7.50
C ARG A 660 -26.16 -13.41 6.58
N LEU A 661 -26.22 -12.12 6.93
CA LEU A 661 -25.67 -11.03 6.12
C LEU A 661 -24.13 -11.08 6.05
N ILE A 662 -23.49 -11.34 7.18
CA ILE A 662 -22.03 -11.52 7.26
C ILE A 662 -21.61 -12.74 6.43
N ARG A 663 -22.28 -13.87 6.61
CA ARG A 663 -22.02 -15.08 5.80
C ARG A 663 -22.18 -14.81 4.31
N GLN A 664 -23.22 -14.09 3.89
CA GLN A 664 -23.42 -13.75 2.46
C GLN A 664 -22.26 -12.90 1.92
N SER A 665 -21.73 -11.97 2.71
CA SER A 665 -20.60 -11.12 2.33
C SER A 665 -19.31 -11.95 2.16
N ILE A 666 -19.05 -12.86 3.10
CA ILE A 666 -17.92 -13.79 3.02
C ILE A 666 -18.09 -14.73 1.82
N GLU A 667 -19.27 -15.33 1.64
CA GLU A 667 -19.55 -16.19 0.48
C GLU A 667 -19.35 -15.44 -0.85
N GLU A 668 -19.76 -14.18 -0.93
CA GLU A 668 -19.55 -13.32 -2.11
C GLU A 668 -18.06 -13.21 -2.44
N ARG A 669 -17.20 -12.86 -1.47
CA ARG A 669 -15.73 -12.89 -1.63
C ARG A 669 -15.25 -14.22 -2.21
N TYR A 670 -15.68 -15.35 -1.65
CA TYR A 670 -15.26 -16.68 -2.12
C TYR A 670 -15.68 -16.95 -3.57
N THR A 671 -16.85 -16.46 -3.99
CA THR A 671 -17.28 -16.62 -5.39
C THR A 671 -16.41 -15.86 -6.38
N TYR A 672 -15.80 -14.74 -5.96
CA TYR A 672 -14.94 -13.89 -6.78
C TYR A 672 -13.44 -14.22 -6.65
N LEU A 673 -13.04 -15.22 -5.85
CA LEU A 673 -11.64 -15.62 -5.73
C LEU A 673 -10.94 -15.90 -7.08
N PRO A 674 -11.55 -16.54 -8.10
CA PRO A 674 -10.91 -16.68 -9.41
C PRO A 674 -10.55 -15.35 -10.08
N TYR A 675 -11.38 -14.32 -9.87
CA TYR A 675 -11.12 -12.98 -10.38
C TYR A 675 -10.00 -12.29 -9.60
N TRP A 676 -10.09 -12.26 -8.27
CA TRP A 676 -9.03 -11.73 -7.41
C TRP A 676 -7.68 -12.37 -7.71
N TYR A 677 -7.65 -13.69 -7.81
CA TYR A 677 -6.42 -14.43 -8.07
C TYR A 677 -5.81 -14.13 -9.44
N THR A 678 -6.66 -13.89 -10.44
CA THR A 678 -6.22 -13.40 -11.76
C THR A 678 -5.63 -12.00 -11.68
N LEU A 679 -6.19 -11.11 -10.86
CA LEU A 679 -5.64 -9.77 -10.67
C LEU A 679 -4.31 -9.79 -9.94
N PHE A 680 -4.16 -10.61 -8.90
CA PHE A 680 -2.89 -10.80 -8.21
C PHE A 680 -1.80 -11.40 -9.12
N TYR A 681 -2.15 -12.32 -10.02
CA TYR A 681 -1.22 -12.80 -11.04
C TYR A 681 -0.80 -11.68 -11.99
N LYS A 682 -1.76 -10.84 -12.43
CA LYS A 682 -1.45 -9.68 -13.27
C LYS A 682 -0.59 -8.64 -12.55
N GLN A 683 -0.79 -8.42 -11.26
CA GLN A 683 0.06 -7.55 -10.46
C GLN A 683 1.52 -8.00 -10.52
N GLU A 684 1.81 -9.28 -10.29
CA GLU A 684 3.17 -9.79 -10.35
C GLU A 684 3.80 -9.57 -11.74
N ARG A 685 3.01 -9.73 -12.81
CA ARG A 685 3.50 -9.66 -14.20
C ARG A 685 3.60 -8.23 -14.73
N GLN A 686 2.68 -7.36 -14.33
CA GLN A 686 2.45 -6.05 -14.95
C GLN A 686 2.66 -4.88 -13.97
N GLY A 687 2.76 -5.15 -12.67
CA GLY A 687 2.90 -4.13 -11.63
C GLY A 687 1.59 -3.44 -11.24
N ILE A 688 0.44 -3.85 -11.79
CA ILE A 688 -0.86 -3.19 -11.58
C ILE A 688 -1.55 -3.79 -10.34
N PRO A 689 -1.82 -2.99 -9.28
CA PRO A 689 -2.55 -3.46 -8.10
C PRO A 689 -3.98 -3.95 -8.41
N PRO A 690 -4.52 -4.92 -7.63
CA PRO A 690 -5.89 -5.39 -7.77
C PRO A 690 -6.97 -4.35 -7.46
N MET A 691 -6.76 -3.49 -6.46
CA MET A 691 -7.69 -2.41 -6.08
C MET A 691 -7.16 -1.10 -6.66
N LEU A 692 -7.98 -0.31 -7.35
CA LEU A 692 -7.53 0.88 -8.08
C LEU A 692 -8.49 2.05 -7.87
N PRO A 693 -8.01 3.30 -7.88
CA PRO A 693 -8.89 4.46 -7.95
C PRO A 693 -9.58 4.52 -9.31
N LEU A 694 -10.77 5.14 -9.39
CA LEU A 694 -11.54 5.20 -10.63
C LEU A 694 -10.76 5.85 -11.78
N TRP A 695 -9.98 6.90 -11.50
CA TRP A 695 -9.18 7.59 -12.51
C TRP A 695 -8.13 6.69 -13.19
N ALA A 696 -7.68 5.60 -12.55
CA ALA A 696 -6.75 4.67 -13.17
C ALA A 696 -7.38 3.92 -14.37
N ASN A 697 -8.70 3.75 -14.34
CA ASN A 697 -9.50 3.10 -15.38
C ASN A 697 -10.19 4.11 -16.31
N PHE A 698 -10.48 5.31 -15.80
CA PHE A 698 -11.17 6.39 -16.52
C PHE A 698 -10.31 7.67 -16.49
N PRO A 699 -9.10 7.65 -17.08
CA PRO A 699 -8.10 8.72 -16.91
C PRO A 699 -8.49 10.06 -17.52
N LYS A 700 -9.56 10.11 -18.34
CA LYS A 700 -10.07 11.34 -18.96
C LYS A 700 -11.31 11.88 -18.25
N ASP A 701 -11.81 11.19 -17.23
CA ASP A 701 -13.04 11.56 -16.54
C ASP A 701 -12.69 12.30 -15.24
N LYS A 702 -12.70 13.65 -15.30
CA LYS A 702 -12.30 14.51 -14.17
C LYS A 702 -13.10 14.27 -12.89
N ASN A 703 -14.34 13.79 -13.01
CA ASN A 703 -15.18 13.53 -11.84
C ASN A 703 -14.62 12.40 -10.96
N THR A 704 -13.72 11.59 -11.51
CA THR A 704 -13.09 10.46 -10.82
C THR A 704 -11.83 10.81 -10.03
N PHE A 705 -11.28 12.02 -10.22
CA PHE A 705 -9.94 12.35 -9.70
C PHE A 705 -9.94 12.48 -8.18
N LYS A 706 -11.04 12.97 -7.59
CA LYS A 706 -11.19 13.13 -6.14
C LYS A 706 -12.05 12.05 -5.48
N THR A 707 -12.44 11.02 -6.23
CA THR A 707 -13.30 9.97 -5.70
C THR A 707 -12.54 9.11 -4.70
N GLU A 708 -13.08 8.98 -3.49
CA GLU A 708 -12.49 8.22 -2.39
C GLU A 708 -13.50 7.39 -1.59
N ASP A 709 -14.78 7.46 -1.96
CA ASP A 709 -15.88 6.66 -1.39
C ASP A 709 -16.16 5.38 -2.20
N SER A 710 -15.50 5.24 -3.35
CA SER A 710 -15.61 4.09 -4.24
C SER A 710 -14.29 3.79 -4.93
N PHE A 711 -14.19 2.56 -5.42
CA PHE A 711 -12.96 2.05 -6.03
C PHE A 711 -13.26 1.00 -7.09
N MET A 712 -12.28 0.77 -7.95
CA MET A 712 -12.28 -0.30 -8.93
C MET A 712 -11.58 -1.54 -8.37
N ILE A 713 -12.09 -2.72 -8.67
CA ILE A 713 -11.33 -3.98 -8.60
C ILE A 713 -10.97 -4.37 -10.02
N GLY A 714 -9.66 -4.35 -10.30
CA GLY A 714 -9.09 -4.48 -11.61
C GLY A 714 -9.70 -3.48 -12.58
N ASN A 715 -10.22 -3.99 -13.69
CA ASN A 715 -10.93 -3.18 -14.68
C ASN A 715 -12.38 -3.58 -14.88
N GLY A 716 -12.91 -4.40 -13.96
CA GLY A 716 -14.19 -5.05 -14.13
C GLY A 716 -15.26 -4.58 -13.17
N LEU A 717 -14.91 -4.27 -11.93
CA LEU A 717 -15.90 -4.01 -10.88
C LEU A 717 -15.72 -2.62 -10.28
N LEU A 718 -16.80 -1.86 -10.19
CA LEU A 718 -16.92 -0.67 -9.37
C LEU A 718 -17.57 -1.09 -8.04
N VAL A 719 -17.02 -0.68 -6.91
CA VAL A 719 -17.55 -0.97 -5.57
C VAL A 719 -17.77 0.35 -4.83
N TYR A 720 -18.96 0.50 -4.25
CA TYR A 720 -19.34 1.63 -3.41
C TYR A 720 -19.84 1.09 -2.06
N PRO A 721 -18.95 0.90 -1.07
CA PRO A 721 -19.38 0.40 0.24
C PRO A 721 -20.32 1.39 0.94
N VAL A 722 -21.32 0.89 1.65
CA VAL A 722 -22.16 1.74 2.52
C VAL A 722 -21.42 1.96 3.84
N THR A 723 -20.95 3.19 4.06
CA THR A 723 -20.06 3.55 5.18
C THR A 723 -20.66 4.58 6.13
N ASP A 724 -21.93 4.93 5.96
CA ASP A 724 -22.67 5.82 6.83
C ASP A 724 -23.82 5.06 7.55
N ALA A 725 -24.08 5.43 8.80
CA ALA A 725 -25.11 4.80 9.63
C ALA A 725 -26.53 5.17 9.14
N ASP A 726 -27.46 4.22 9.24
CA ASP A 726 -28.90 4.41 8.97
C ASP A 726 -29.25 4.98 7.58
N THR A 727 -28.33 4.87 6.62
CA THR A 727 -28.55 5.28 5.23
C THR A 727 -29.42 4.28 4.47
N ASN A 728 -30.45 4.79 3.79
CA ASN A 728 -31.33 4.02 2.91
C ASN A 728 -31.15 4.35 1.42
N GLN A 729 -30.34 5.37 1.10
CA GLN A 729 -30.03 5.79 -0.27
C GLN A 729 -28.60 6.32 -0.37
N ILE A 730 -27.90 5.96 -1.45
CA ILE A 730 -26.56 6.47 -1.75
C ILE A 730 -26.53 7.04 -3.17
N SER A 731 -25.67 8.03 -3.39
CA SER A 731 -25.50 8.69 -4.69
C SER A 731 -24.24 8.17 -5.35
N ILE A 732 -24.38 7.36 -6.40
CA ILE A 732 -23.25 6.72 -7.08
C ILE A 732 -23.00 7.40 -8.42
N TYR A 733 -21.78 7.85 -8.64
CA TYR A 733 -21.31 8.23 -9.97
C TYR A 733 -20.81 6.99 -10.74
N PHE A 734 -21.39 6.72 -11.90
CA PHE A 734 -20.93 5.69 -12.81
C PHE A 734 -19.97 6.30 -13.84
N PRO A 735 -18.66 6.00 -13.81
CA PRO A 735 -17.69 6.71 -14.65
C PRO A 735 -17.66 6.20 -16.09
N GLY A 736 -17.08 7.03 -16.97
CA GLY A 736 -16.77 6.69 -18.35
C GLY A 736 -17.92 6.91 -19.35
N GLU A 737 -17.69 7.81 -20.31
CA GLU A 737 -18.65 8.09 -21.37
C GLU A 737 -18.92 6.84 -22.21
N ASN A 738 -20.18 6.65 -22.63
CA ASN A 738 -20.60 5.53 -23.48
C ASN A 738 -20.37 4.13 -22.86
N THR A 739 -20.18 4.05 -21.54
CA THR A 739 -20.12 2.79 -20.81
C THR A 739 -21.50 2.39 -20.28
N ILE A 740 -21.65 1.12 -19.93
CA ILE A 740 -22.83 0.57 -19.26
C ILE A 740 -22.33 -0.22 -18.05
N TRP A 741 -22.96 -0.06 -16.91
CA TRP A 741 -22.65 -0.74 -15.66
C TRP A 741 -23.81 -1.63 -15.26
N TYR A 742 -23.52 -2.84 -14.78
CA TYR A 742 -24.53 -3.81 -14.40
C TYR A 742 -24.41 -4.16 -12.92
N ASP A 743 -25.49 -4.01 -12.16
CA ASP A 743 -25.54 -4.44 -10.76
C ASP A 743 -25.24 -5.95 -10.65
N LEU A 744 -24.34 -6.32 -9.73
CA LEU A 744 -23.83 -7.70 -9.62
C LEU A 744 -24.89 -8.75 -9.26
N ARG A 745 -26.01 -8.34 -8.66
CA ARG A 745 -27.04 -9.24 -8.15
C ARG A 745 -28.31 -9.21 -8.99
N THR A 746 -28.73 -8.02 -9.40
CA THR A 746 -29.99 -7.79 -10.12
C THR A 746 -29.81 -7.72 -11.63
N PHE A 747 -28.59 -7.46 -12.12
CA PHE A 747 -28.28 -7.16 -13.52
C PHE A 747 -29.00 -5.94 -14.09
N ASN A 748 -29.57 -5.08 -13.24
CA ASN A 748 -30.02 -3.75 -13.65
C ASN A 748 -28.85 -2.97 -14.24
N SER A 749 -29.11 -2.23 -15.33
CA SER A 749 -28.08 -1.47 -16.02
C SER A 749 -28.16 0.02 -15.72
N TYR A 750 -26.99 0.65 -15.66
CA TYR A 750 -26.80 2.08 -15.44
C TYR A 750 -25.87 2.62 -16.50
N LYS A 751 -26.13 3.84 -17.00
CA LYS A 751 -25.27 4.46 -18.00
C LYS A 751 -24.09 5.12 -17.32
N GLY A 752 -22.93 5.09 -17.98
CA GLY A 752 -21.77 5.85 -17.56
C GLY A 752 -21.97 7.35 -17.74
N SER A 753 -21.12 8.12 -17.06
CA SER A 753 -21.18 9.58 -16.90
C SER A 753 -22.46 10.11 -16.24
N GLU A 754 -23.19 9.26 -15.50
CA GLU A 754 -24.39 9.64 -14.76
C GLU A 754 -24.21 9.41 -13.26
N THR A 755 -24.81 10.29 -12.46
CA THR A 755 -24.96 10.09 -11.01
C THR A 755 -26.37 9.59 -10.73
N VAL A 756 -26.49 8.47 -10.02
CA VAL A 756 -27.77 7.80 -9.76
C VAL A 756 -27.97 7.59 -8.28
N LEU A 757 -29.18 7.88 -7.80
CA LEU A 757 -29.60 7.60 -6.43
C LEU A 757 -30.03 6.13 -6.32
N ILE A 758 -29.31 5.35 -5.53
CA ILE A 758 -29.52 3.91 -5.34
C ILE A 758 -30.10 3.66 -3.96
N ASN A 759 -31.25 2.98 -3.90
CA ASN A 759 -31.82 2.50 -2.65
C ASN A 759 -30.95 1.38 -2.08
N VAL A 760 -30.57 1.49 -0.81
CA VAL A 760 -29.80 0.49 -0.08
C VAL A 760 -30.51 0.06 1.19
N ASN A 761 -30.34 -1.20 1.54
CA ASN A 761 -30.73 -1.77 2.83
C ASN A 761 -29.56 -2.61 3.37
N MET A 762 -29.75 -3.28 4.51
CA MET A 762 -28.69 -4.09 5.12
C MET A 762 -28.24 -5.30 4.28
N GLU A 763 -29.01 -5.72 3.27
CA GLU A 763 -28.62 -6.77 2.33
C GLU A 763 -27.81 -6.23 1.14
N SER A 764 -27.96 -4.94 0.82
CA SER A 764 -27.29 -4.30 -0.31
C SER A 764 -25.77 -4.27 -0.11
N ILE A 765 -25.04 -4.75 -1.12
CA ILE A 765 -23.61 -4.52 -1.27
C ILE A 765 -23.42 -3.88 -2.65
N PRO A 766 -23.38 -2.53 -2.73
CA PRO A 766 -23.37 -1.83 -4.01
C PRO A 766 -22.07 -2.09 -4.76
N ALA A 767 -22.16 -2.95 -5.77
CA ALA A 767 -21.07 -3.33 -6.63
C ALA A 767 -21.61 -3.62 -8.03
N TYR A 768 -20.85 -3.19 -9.04
CA TYR A 768 -21.31 -3.13 -10.42
C TYR A 768 -20.22 -3.61 -11.37
N GLN A 769 -20.57 -4.49 -12.32
CA GLN A 769 -19.68 -4.95 -13.36
C GLN A 769 -19.79 -4.07 -14.60
N LEU A 770 -18.66 -3.59 -15.10
CA LEU A 770 -18.57 -2.83 -16.34
C LEU A 770 -18.97 -3.69 -17.55
N GLY A 771 -19.75 -3.15 -18.47
CA GLY A 771 -20.02 -3.75 -19.78
C GLY A 771 -18.75 -3.87 -20.60
N GLY A 772 -18.59 -4.98 -21.33
CA GLY A 772 -17.34 -5.29 -22.03
C GLY A 772 -16.43 -6.23 -21.26
N ILE A 773 -16.86 -6.77 -20.11
CA ILE A 773 -16.01 -7.55 -19.20
C ILE A 773 -16.58 -8.96 -18.98
N ILE A 774 -15.68 -9.94 -18.93
CA ILE A 774 -15.99 -11.32 -18.56
C ILE A 774 -15.29 -11.64 -17.23
N ILE A 775 -16.07 -12.02 -16.21
CA ILE A 775 -15.55 -12.37 -14.89
C ILE A 775 -15.79 -13.87 -14.59
N PRO A 776 -14.74 -14.64 -14.30
CA PRO A 776 -14.89 -16.02 -13.81
C PRO A 776 -15.26 -16.03 -12.32
N ARG A 777 -16.24 -16.87 -11.96
CA ARG A 777 -16.71 -17.09 -10.58
C ARG A 777 -16.79 -18.57 -10.23
N ARG A 778 -16.65 -18.91 -8.95
CA ARG A 778 -17.00 -20.23 -8.40
C ARG A 778 -18.28 -20.11 -7.58
N LEU A 779 -19.39 -20.64 -8.09
CA LEU A 779 -20.70 -20.50 -7.43
C LEU A 779 -21.01 -21.62 -6.42
N ARG A 780 -20.16 -22.65 -6.35
CA ARG A 780 -20.31 -23.73 -5.38
C ARG A 780 -19.75 -23.27 -4.04
N LYS A 781 -20.61 -23.25 -3.02
CA LYS A 781 -20.23 -22.88 -1.66
C LYS A 781 -19.39 -23.99 -1.04
N ARG A 782 -18.23 -23.64 -0.50
CA ARG A 782 -17.28 -24.54 0.17
C ARG A 782 -16.80 -23.89 1.46
N ARG A 783 -16.22 -24.69 2.34
CA ARG A 783 -15.72 -24.24 3.65
C ARG A 783 -14.40 -23.45 3.62
N SER A 784 -13.62 -23.58 2.55
CA SER A 784 -12.32 -22.93 2.35
C SER A 784 -11.98 -22.86 0.85
N SER A 785 -11.10 -21.93 0.48
CA SER A 785 -10.76 -21.65 -0.93
C SER A 785 -10.11 -22.85 -1.62
N MET A 786 -9.24 -23.57 -0.91
CA MET A 786 -8.46 -24.69 -1.43
C MET A 786 -9.34 -25.92 -1.68
N VAL A 787 -10.43 -26.11 -0.93
CA VAL A 787 -11.43 -27.16 -1.23
C VAL A 787 -12.15 -26.84 -2.54
N ALA A 788 -12.37 -25.56 -2.84
CA ALA A 788 -13.01 -25.12 -4.07
C ALA A 788 -12.06 -25.08 -5.29
N LEU A 789 -10.77 -25.44 -5.15
CA LEU A 789 -9.77 -25.21 -6.21
C LEU A 789 -10.13 -25.88 -7.54
N ASN A 790 -10.69 -27.10 -7.51
CA ASN A 790 -11.11 -27.82 -8.71
C ASN A 790 -12.62 -27.73 -8.98
N ASP A 791 -13.36 -26.90 -8.23
CA ASP A 791 -14.76 -26.65 -8.57
C ASP A 791 -14.88 -25.92 -9.91
N PRO A 792 -15.97 -26.18 -10.66
CA PRO A 792 -16.17 -25.55 -11.94
C PRO A 792 -16.42 -24.05 -11.87
N ILE A 793 -16.16 -23.41 -13.00
CA ILE A 793 -16.25 -21.98 -13.22
C ILE A 793 -17.58 -21.63 -13.87
N THR A 794 -18.19 -20.54 -13.39
CA THR A 794 -19.23 -19.79 -14.09
C THR A 794 -18.62 -18.54 -14.71
N LEU A 795 -18.87 -18.28 -15.99
CA LEU A 795 -18.47 -17.03 -16.65
C LEU A 795 -19.63 -16.03 -16.63
N ILE A 796 -19.41 -14.86 -16.04
CA ILE A 796 -20.35 -13.73 -16.09
C ILE A 796 -19.87 -12.76 -17.17
N VAL A 797 -20.61 -12.69 -18.28
CA VAL A 797 -20.31 -11.88 -19.47
C VAL A 797 -21.26 -10.69 -19.48
N THR A 798 -20.77 -9.50 -19.14
CA THR A 798 -21.55 -8.25 -19.28
C THR A 798 -21.19 -7.60 -20.60
N LEU A 799 -22.18 -7.39 -21.47
CA LEU A 799 -21.95 -6.82 -22.79
C LEU A 799 -21.85 -5.29 -22.72
N ASP A 800 -20.93 -4.73 -23.49
CA ASP A 800 -20.91 -3.28 -23.74
C ASP A 800 -21.96 -2.88 -24.80
N ARG A 801 -21.99 -1.60 -25.16
CA ARG A 801 -22.89 -1.07 -26.20
C ARG A 801 -22.65 -1.65 -27.59
N TYR A 802 -21.50 -2.27 -27.83
CA TYR A 802 -21.13 -2.92 -29.08
C TYR A 802 -21.42 -4.43 -29.06
N LEU A 803 -22.03 -4.93 -27.97
CA LEU A 803 -22.29 -6.34 -27.73
C LEU A 803 -21.01 -7.17 -27.69
N GLU A 804 -19.93 -6.58 -27.17
CA GLU A 804 -18.63 -7.24 -27.00
C GLU A 804 -18.30 -7.40 -25.51
N ALA A 805 -17.43 -8.36 -25.20
CA ALA A 805 -16.83 -8.49 -23.88
C ALA A 805 -15.49 -9.25 -23.92
N LYS A 806 -14.60 -8.98 -22.97
CA LYS A 806 -13.35 -9.72 -22.80
C LYS A 806 -13.01 -9.95 -21.33
N GLY A 807 -12.31 -11.04 -21.06
CA GLY A 807 -11.83 -11.34 -19.72
C GLY A 807 -10.75 -12.38 -19.72
N GLU A 808 -10.19 -12.62 -18.55
CA GLU A 808 -9.10 -13.57 -18.35
C GLU A 808 -9.35 -14.41 -17.10
N LEU A 809 -8.76 -15.61 -17.06
CA LEU A 809 -8.74 -16.48 -15.89
C LEU A 809 -7.34 -17.04 -15.74
N TYR A 810 -6.74 -16.82 -14.57
CA TYR A 810 -5.54 -17.50 -14.12
C TYR A 810 -5.88 -18.54 -13.04
N MET A 811 -5.21 -19.68 -13.09
CA MET A 811 -5.31 -20.75 -12.10
C MET A 811 -3.99 -21.56 -12.06
N ASP A 812 -3.55 -21.97 -10.88
CA ASP A 812 -2.45 -22.91 -10.65
C ASP A 812 -2.81 -23.85 -9.48
N ASP A 813 -1.83 -24.46 -8.82
CA ASP A 813 -2.06 -25.27 -7.62
C ASP A 813 -2.51 -24.48 -6.39
N GLY A 814 -2.48 -23.15 -6.45
CA GLY A 814 -2.93 -22.24 -5.41
C GLY A 814 -1.89 -21.88 -4.35
N TYR A 815 -0.71 -22.52 -4.26
CA TYR A 815 0.22 -22.22 -3.16
C TYR A 815 1.72 -22.38 -3.44
N THR A 816 2.16 -23.04 -4.51
CA THR A 816 3.59 -23.28 -4.78
C THR A 816 4.19 -22.32 -5.82
N TYR A 817 5.50 -22.35 -6.01
CA TYR A 817 6.16 -21.65 -7.12
C TYR A 817 6.16 -22.43 -8.45
N ASP A 818 5.43 -23.54 -8.57
CA ASP A 818 5.46 -24.39 -9.78
C ASP A 818 4.90 -23.68 -11.02
N TYR A 819 3.97 -22.73 -10.86
CA TYR A 819 3.52 -21.87 -11.97
C TYR A 819 4.69 -21.08 -12.60
N ARG A 820 5.69 -20.69 -11.79
CA ARG A 820 6.87 -19.93 -12.24
C ARG A 820 8.00 -20.84 -12.70
N ARG A 821 8.29 -21.91 -11.95
CA ARG A 821 9.45 -22.78 -12.17
C ARG A 821 9.20 -23.89 -13.20
N LYS A 822 7.98 -24.44 -13.19
CA LYS A 822 7.59 -25.58 -14.03
C LYS A 822 6.52 -25.22 -15.06
N ARG A 823 6.07 -23.94 -15.08
CA ARG A 823 4.99 -23.43 -15.93
C ARG A 823 3.69 -24.24 -15.76
N GLN A 824 3.42 -24.69 -14.52
CA GLN A 824 2.22 -25.43 -14.14
C GLN A 824 1.09 -24.44 -13.83
N LEU A 825 0.42 -23.94 -14.86
CA LEU A 825 -0.67 -22.97 -14.73
C LEU A 825 -1.71 -23.08 -15.86
N VAL A 826 -2.87 -22.50 -15.67
CA VAL A 826 -3.85 -22.23 -16.72
C VAL A 826 -4.03 -20.72 -16.80
N TYR A 827 -3.81 -20.16 -18.00
CA TYR A 827 -4.10 -18.75 -18.26
C TYR A 827 -4.94 -18.64 -19.52
N ARG A 828 -6.20 -18.26 -19.36
CA ARG A 828 -7.20 -18.22 -20.43
C ARG A 828 -7.56 -16.79 -20.76
N ARG A 829 -7.84 -16.55 -22.04
CA ARG A 829 -8.54 -15.36 -22.52
C ARG A 829 -9.90 -15.74 -23.06
N PHE A 830 -10.92 -15.03 -22.60
CA PHE A 830 -12.29 -15.12 -23.09
C PHE A 830 -12.61 -13.87 -23.92
N ILE A 831 -13.20 -14.06 -25.10
CA ILE A 831 -13.65 -12.96 -25.96
C ILE A 831 -15.06 -13.28 -26.46
N PHE A 832 -16.01 -12.41 -26.16
CA PHE A 832 -17.34 -12.39 -26.75
C PHE A 832 -17.39 -11.30 -27.84
N LYS A 833 -17.70 -11.68 -29.09
CA LYS A 833 -17.89 -10.77 -30.21
C LYS A 833 -18.68 -11.46 -31.31
N ASN A 834 -19.53 -10.73 -32.03
CA ASN A 834 -20.31 -11.25 -33.17
C ASN A 834 -21.12 -12.52 -32.80
N ASN A 835 -21.84 -12.51 -31.66
CA ASN A 835 -22.59 -13.65 -31.13
C ASN A 835 -21.76 -14.92 -30.86
N GLU A 836 -20.47 -14.74 -30.62
CA GLU A 836 -19.55 -15.85 -30.41
C GLU A 836 -18.66 -15.61 -29.18
N LEU A 837 -18.57 -16.61 -28.30
CA LEU A 837 -17.68 -16.62 -27.15
C LEU A 837 -16.53 -17.61 -27.38
N ARG A 838 -15.30 -17.11 -27.44
CA ARG A 838 -14.08 -17.92 -27.59
C ARG A 838 -13.31 -17.99 -26.28
N SER A 839 -12.77 -19.16 -25.98
CA SER A 839 -11.73 -19.38 -24.96
C SER A 839 -10.44 -19.78 -25.67
N LYS A 840 -9.35 -19.04 -25.42
CA LYS A 840 -8.01 -19.36 -25.94
C LYS A 840 -6.97 -19.37 -24.84
N SER A 841 -6.00 -20.29 -24.92
CA SER A 841 -4.87 -20.29 -23.98
C SER A 841 -3.95 -19.09 -24.25
N LEU A 842 -3.51 -18.44 -23.18
CA LEU A 842 -2.42 -17.47 -23.19
C LEU A 842 -1.06 -18.11 -22.84
N ASP A 843 -1.07 -19.35 -22.34
CA ASP A 843 0.13 -20.18 -22.23
C ASP A 843 -0.15 -21.56 -22.85
N THR A 844 0.28 -21.77 -24.09
CA THR A 844 0.08 -23.03 -24.83
C THR A 844 1.08 -24.12 -24.45
N SER A 845 2.11 -23.78 -23.67
CA SER A 845 3.17 -24.72 -23.27
C SER A 845 2.94 -25.37 -21.91
N SER A 846 1.97 -24.88 -21.14
CA SER A 846 1.61 -25.44 -19.84
C SER A 846 1.02 -26.85 -19.96
N LYS A 847 1.34 -27.70 -18.98
CA LYS A 847 0.81 -29.06 -18.82
C LYS A 847 0.03 -29.24 -17.51
N PHE A 848 -0.48 -28.15 -16.94
CA PHE A 848 -1.23 -28.20 -15.69
C PHE A 848 -2.51 -29.05 -15.84
N VAL A 849 -2.68 -30.00 -14.92
CA VAL A 849 -3.84 -30.90 -14.88
C VAL A 849 -4.82 -30.39 -13.83
N THR A 850 -6.08 -30.22 -14.23
CA THR A 850 -7.17 -29.84 -13.33
C THR A 850 -8.48 -30.44 -13.81
N GLU A 851 -9.37 -30.74 -12.87
CA GLU A 851 -10.74 -31.20 -13.12
C GLU A 851 -11.73 -30.03 -13.27
N ALA A 852 -11.27 -28.79 -13.10
CA ALA A 852 -12.12 -27.63 -13.26
C ALA A 852 -12.65 -27.54 -14.71
N TRP A 853 -13.91 -27.15 -14.85
CA TRP A 853 -14.60 -27.05 -16.14
C TRP A 853 -15.59 -25.88 -16.12
N ILE A 854 -16.11 -25.51 -17.30
CA ILE A 854 -17.10 -24.43 -17.42
C ILE A 854 -18.51 -24.99 -17.23
N GLU A 855 -19.10 -24.77 -16.05
CA GLU A 855 -20.44 -25.29 -15.73
C GLU A 855 -21.59 -24.38 -16.17
N ARG A 856 -21.32 -23.09 -16.36
CA ARG A 856 -22.35 -22.10 -16.64
C ARG A 856 -21.76 -20.86 -17.31
N ILE A 857 -22.51 -20.28 -18.25
CA ILE A 857 -22.20 -18.98 -18.84
C ILE A 857 -23.46 -18.12 -18.69
N ILE A 858 -23.31 -16.92 -18.16
CA ILE A 858 -24.39 -15.94 -17.99
C ILE A 858 -24.00 -14.71 -18.81
N ILE A 859 -24.77 -14.41 -19.85
CA ILE A 859 -24.55 -13.26 -20.74
C ILE A 859 -25.63 -12.22 -20.46
N VAL A 860 -25.23 -11.07 -19.94
CA VAL A 860 -26.08 -9.96 -19.54
C VAL A 860 -26.02 -8.86 -20.61
N GLY A 861 -27.17 -8.27 -20.95
CA GLY A 861 -27.29 -7.30 -22.04
C GLY A 861 -27.44 -7.93 -23.42
N TYR A 862 -27.80 -9.22 -23.51
CA TYR A 862 -28.01 -9.91 -24.77
C TYR A 862 -29.38 -9.51 -25.36
N PRO A 863 -29.46 -8.94 -26.57
CA PRO A 863 -30.62 -8.14 -26.99
C PRO A 863 -31.90 -8.95 -27.24
N LYS A 864 -31.78 -10.21 -27.68
CA LYS A 864 -32.91 -11.04 -28.09
C LYS A 864 -32.72 -12.49 -27.62
N LYS A 865 -33.83 -13.19 -27.40
CA LYS A 865 -33.81 -14.62 -27.10
C LYS A 865 -33.19 -15.39 -28.29
N PRO A 866 -32.14 -16.20 -28.07
CA PRO A 866 -31.55 -17.00 -29.15
C PRO A 866 -32.38 -18.25 -29.44
N ASN A 867 -32.36 -18.68 -30.70
CA ASN A 867 -32.99 -19.91 -31.15
C ASN A 867 -32.13 -21.12 -30.78
N LYS A 868 -30.81 -21.00 -30.95
CA LYS A 868 -29.85 -22.10 -30.77
C LYS A 868 -28.54 -21.60 -30.18
N VAL A 869 -27.94 -22.42 -29.33
CA VAL A 869 -26.59 -22.24 -28.80
C VAL A 869 -25.79 -23.49 -29.12
N ILE A 870 -24.62 -23.34 -29.73
CA ILE A 870 -23.73 -24.45 -30.11
C ILE A 870 -22.37 -24.20 -29.47
N ILE A 871 -21.75 -25.21 -28.88
CA ILE A 871 -20.37 -25.15 -28.39
C ILE A 871 -19.51 -26.20 -29.09
N ASN A 872 -18.33 -25.79 -29.54
CA ASN A 872 -17.32 -26.64 -30.15
C ASN A 872 -16.05 -26.61 -29.29
N SER A 873 -15.48 -27.76 -28.96
CA SER A 873 -14.20 -27.89 -28.25
C SER A 873 -13.42 -29.09 -28.81
N GLY A 874 -12.33 -28.82 -29.52
CA GLY A 874 -11.71 -29.82 -30.40
C GLY A 874 -12.73 -30.36 -31.40
N ASP A 875 -12.76 -31.68 -31.58
CA ASP A 875 -13.70 -32.37 -32.48
C ASP A 875 -15.10 -32.60 -31.88
N LYS A 876 -15.34 -32.13 -30.65
CA LYS A 876 -16.62 -32.31 -29.95
C LYS A 876 -17.52 -31.10 -30.16
N GLN A 877 -18.74 -31.35 -30.60
CA GLN A 877 -19.82 -30.37 -30.68
C GLN A 877 -20.95 -30.73 -29.70
N ALA A 878 -21.52 -29.73 -29.03
CA ALA A 878 -22.68 -29.89 -28.17
C ALA A 878 -23.67 -28.72 -28.31
N THR A 879 -24.93 -28.96 -27.98
CA THR A 879 -26.00 -27.94 -27.93
C THR A 879 -26.45 -27.80 -26.47
N PRO A 880 -25.83 -26.92 -25.67
CA PRO A 880 -26.16 -26.79 -24.25
C PRO A 880 -27.57 -26.22 -24.05
N LEU A 881 -28.21 -26.57 -22.94
CA LEU A 881 -29.50 -26.00 -22.55
C LEU A 881 -29.34 -24.50 -22.24
N HIS A 882 -30.26 -23.67 -22.73
CA HIS A 882 -30.27 -22.24 -22.46
C HIS A 882 -31.65 -21.73 -22.04
N SER A 883 -31.64 -20.64 -21.26
CA SER A 883 -32.84 -19.89 -20.87
C SER A 883 -32.58 -18.40 -21.02
N TYR A 884 -33.61 -17.62 -21.36
CA TYR A 884 -33.50 -16.18 -21.56
C TYR A 884 -34.50 -15.42 -20.69
N GLN A 885 -34.02 -14.44 -19.95
CA GLN A 885 -34.83 -13.54 -19.12
C GLN A 885 -34.96 -12.20 -19.85
N ALA A 886 -36.18 -11.89 -20.32
CA ALA A 886 -36.42 -10.68 -21.11
C ALA A 886 -36.28 -9.39 -20.29
N ALA A 887 -36.69 -9.40 -19.02
CA ALA A 887 -36.65 -8.22 -18.14
C ALA A 887 -35.23 -7.67 -17.92
N THR A 888 -34.23 -8.54 -17.89
CA THR A 888 -32.82 -8.21 -17.62
C THR A 888 -31.92 -8.47 -18.83
N HIS A 889 -32.49 -8.77 -19.99
CA HIS A 889 -31.74 -9.16 -21.21
C HIS A 889 -30.63 -10.21 -20.93
N THR A 890 -30.96 -11.21 -20.11
CA THR A 890 -29.97 -12.17 -19.58
C THR A 890 -30.16 -13.55 -20.19
N LEU A 891 -29.14 -14.05 -20.88
CA LEU A 891 -29.04 -15.40 -21.41
C LEU A 891 -28.22 -16.28 -20.47
N VAL A 892 -28.81 -17.37 -19.98
CA VAL A 892 -28.13 -18.36 -19.14
C VAL A 892 -27.94 -19.65 -19.92
N ILE A 893 -26.70 -20.08 -20.08
CA ILE A 893 -26.32 -21.34 -20.74
C ILE A 893 -25.84 -22.30 -19.64
N ARG A 894 -26.49 -23.46 -19.55
CA ARG A 894 -26.27 -24.46 -18.50
C ARG A 894 -25.45 -25.63 -19.01
N ARG A 895 -24.47 -26.06 -18.21
CA ARG A 895 -23.55 -27.17 -18.50
C ARG A 895 -22.91 -27.08 -19.90
N PRO A 896 -22.18 -25.99 -20.24
CA PRO A 896 -21.41 -25.90 -21.49
C PRO A 896 -20.49 -27.11 -21.67
N GLY A 897 -19.74 -27.52 -20.63
CA GLY A 897 -19.02 -28.79 -20.60
C GLY A 897 -17.50 -28.80 -20.81
N PRO A 898 -16.85 -27.83 -21.50
CA PRO A 898 -15.40 -27.86 -21.68
C PRO A 898 -14.62 -27.73 -20.37
N LEU A 899 -13.45 -28.38 -20.30
CA LEU A 899 -12.46 -28.14 -19.25
C LEU A 899 -11.91 -26.71 -19.35
N VAL A 900 -11.46 -26.12 -18.24
CA VAL A 900 -10.90 -24.76 -18.27
C VAL A 900 -9.59 -24.70 -19.06
N THR A 901 -8.91 -25.83 -19.22
CA THR A 901 -7.67 -25.99 -19.99
C THR A 901 -7.90 -25.96 -21.51
N SER A 902 -9.12 -26.23 -21.98
CA SER A 902 -9.41 -26.43 -23.39
C SER A 902 -9.73 -25.13 -24.13
N ASP A 903 -9.28 -25.06 -25.38
CA ASP A 903 -9.82 -24.11 -26.35
C ASP A 903 -11.23 -24.54 -26.78
N TRP A 904 -12.12 -23.57 -26.88
CA TRP A 904 -13.51 -23.79 -27.27
C TRP A 904 -14.14 -22.51 -27.82
N THR A 905 -15.19 -22.70 -28.61
CA THR A 905 -15.98 -21.63 -29.23
C THR A 905 -17.45 -21.93 -29.03
N LEU A 906 -18.21 -20.97 -28.49
CA LEU A 906 -19.65 -21.03 -28.35
C LEU A 906 -20.30 -20.01 -29.30
N THR A 907 -21.20 -20.46 -30.16
CA THR A 907 -21.92 -19.65 -31.15
C THR A 907 -23.41 -19.57 -30.77
N ILE A 908 -23.99 -18.38 -30.93
CA ILE A 908 -25.38 -18.08 -30.60
C ILE A 908 -26.11 -17.61 -31.87
N SER A 909 -27.26 -18.18 -32.19
CA SER A 909 -28.06 -17.88 -33.39
C SER A 909 -29.55 -17.82 -33.11
#